data_AF-A0A817GBE4-F1
#
_entry.id   AF-A0A817GBE4-F1
#
_cell.length_a   1.000
_cell.length_b   1.000
_cell.length_c   1.000
_cell.angle_alpha   90.00
_cell.angle_beta   90.00
_cell.angle_gamma   90.00
#
_symmetry.space_group_name_H-M   'P 1'
#
loop_
_entity.id
_entity.type
_entity.pdbx_description
1 polymer ?
#
loop_
_entity_poly.entity_id
_entity_poly.type
_entity_poly.pdbx_seq_one_letter_code
_entity_poly.pdbx_strand_id
1 'polypeptide(L)'
;MGAIERYGLMKQFDHVITKPDDCITVIYTSGSSGFPKGAMISENAFRNNFPPLNMLFRDERVKFCYRPLAWATDREGSIAVFLEGGRIGFSTGDVTRLMEELALVRPTSFSAPPTIWNKIYAEYKATLALMTIDQSTTDLAMVEDTLLQQFAKLIPIRCKVLSIGGAMVSSAVLDFMKRCFRLCRIMESYGTTECGGITFDTLIETTINYRLESVPEMCYTLDDKPFPRGELLVKTKTMFSGYMNNSEETKMALTDDGFFRTGDIVELRPVNNGQPNLRVIDRKKNFFKLSQGQFVSPEFLQEIYMQSPYVEQIYIHGNSLEDSVVAVIVPNKEYARAFAIKHNLTEFDNNHVDKLFYDAIMEDLRSLATKESLRKHEIPSRLIIDFEPFTPENGLLTSSMKLCRYRLAARYAARLKAVESIEDRLKSMIETATGHQLTIDQATNFISIGSDSLTAVRLSRMIYNDLGVPIPLNILFESNMTLNNLANLIKNPSQILSFSDSIISQLLNDSVQELNIKIDEKKNRSMSPSTIFITGTTGFVGAFLLAELLKVYPSHCKFICLVRCSVSTNPLDRIQENMMFLQLWNEECQDRIVALRGDLAQERFALDNETYSELANRIDIIFHCGATVNFVLPYNKLYSSNVFGTLEIIRLATHATTYIPVQYISTISVLPSEIMHEVHIDEISPNHLRSGYAQSKWVAEKLIAKANRLGLPMSIYRLGSIWGSTETGACNQHDINTLLLAGIMKTGCYPTTAFHIKLNGVPANLAAQSVVSLSRIEPNIYGKTYHVIQSNEGIPFQNIIETIQNCGITLASVSYDEWKVKLISQSTTKRPFESILEFFTNNPFERMSSPKPSSNNIPQLTFPSIDDVYIMRWLTFILNNIVH
;
A
#
# COMPACT_ATOMS: atom_id res chain seq x y z
N MET A 1 38.08 8.83 -43.37
CA MET A 1 36.93 8.96 -42.46
C MET A 1 36.53 7.61 -41.88
N GLY A 2 36.59 7.48 -40.56
CA GLY A 2 36.13 6.33 -39.79
C GLY A 2 34.60 6.14 -39.88
N ALA A 3 34.12 4.98 -39.44
CA ALA A 3 32.69 4.63 -39.50
C ALA A 3 31.79 5.63 -38.75
N ILE A 4 32.27 6.18 -37.62
CA ILE A 4 31.54 7.18 -36.81
C ILE A 4 31.38 8.50 -37.56
N GLU A 5 32.45 8.99 -38.22
CA GLU A 5 32.43 10.23 -38.99
C GLU A 5 31.48 10.11 -40.20
N ARG A 6 31.46 8.93 -40.85
CA ARG A 6 30.49 8.62 -41.91
C ARG A 6 29.05 8.62 -41.40
N TYR A 7 28.80 8.10 -40.20
CA TYR A 7 27.47 8.07 -39.60
C TYR A 7 26.98 9.48 -39.19
N GLY A 8 27.88 10.32 -38.66
CA GLY A 8 27.60 11.73 -38.35
C GLY A 8 27.29 12.57 -39.60
N LEU A 9 27.90 12.25 -40.74
CA LEU A 9 27.56 12.88 -42.02
C LEU A 9 26.21 12.42 -42.60
N MET A 10 25.77 11.19 -42.28
CA MET A 10 24.49 10.64 -42.75
C MET A 10 23.28 11.11 -41.93
N LYS A 11 23.48 11.50 -40.66
CA LYS A 11 22.45 12.07 -39.79
C LYS A 11 22.95 13.38 -39.20
N GLN A 12 22.78 14.46 -39.94
CA GLN A 12 22.91 15.80 -39.40
C GLN A 12 21.68 16.10 -38.54
N PHE A 13 21.89 16.33 -37.25
CA PHE A 13 20.86 16.84 -36.36
C PHE A 13 20.97 18.37 -36.33
N ASP A 14 19.83 19.05 -36.28
CA ASP A 14 19.82 20.50 -36.10
C ASP A 14 20.57 20.86 -34.81
N HIS A 15 21.38 21.92 -34.89
CA HIS A 15 22.11 22.41 -33.74
C HIS A 15 21.09 23.01 -32.75
N VAL A 16 20.86 22.32 -31.63
CA VAL A 16 19.98 22.82 -30.57
C VAL A 16 20.71 23.91 -29.81
N ILE A 17 20.21 25.14 -29.86
CA ILE A 17 20.68 26.25 -29.02
C ILE A 17 19.87 26.22 -27.72
N THR A 18 20.52 25.87 -26.61
CA THR A 18 19.92 25.83 -25.27
C THR A 18 19.99 27.20 -24.59
N LYS A 19 18.97 27.53 -23.78
CA LYS A 19 18.95 28.70 -22.90
C LYS A 19 19.41 28.30 -21.48
N PRO A 20 19.89 29.26 -20.65
CA PRO A 20 20.39 28.98 -19.29
C PRO A 20 19.43 28.19 -18.39
N ASP A 21 18.13 28.44 -18.50
CA ASP A 21 17.12 27.80 -17.64
C ASP A 21 16.52 26.52 -18.24
N ASP A 22 16.91 26.14 -19.46
CA ASP A 22 16.41 24.92 -20.09
C ASP A 22 16.89 23.69 -19.31
N CYS A 23 15.97 22.79 -18.97
CA CYS A 23 16.33 21.51 -18.36
C CYS A 23 17.05 20.63 -19.39
N ILE A 24 18.33 20.31 -19.15
CA ILE A 24 19.12 19.49 -20.07
C ILE A 24 19.24 18.03 -19.61
N THR A 25 19.02 17.77 -18.33
CA THR A 25 19.06 16.39 -17.81
C THR A 25 18.21 16.22 -16.56
N VAL A 26 17.71 15.00 -16.37
CA VAL A 26 17.00 14.59 -15.16
C VAL A 26 17.79 13.46 -14.51
N ILE A 27 18.05 13.60 -13.20
CA ILE A 27 18.72 12.58 -12.40
C ILE A 27 17.74 12.09 -11.35
N TYR A 28 17.35 10.82 -11.46
CA TYR A 28 16.43 10.22 -10.50
C TYR A 28 17.16 9.85 -9.21
N THR A 29 16.69 10.37 -8.09
CA THR A 29 17.19 10.09 -6.75
C THR A 29 16.25 9.14 -6.03
N SER A 30 16.79 8.08 -5.43
CA SER A 30 16.04 7.22 -4.51
C SER A 30 15.94 7.91 -3.15
N GLY A 31 15.04 8.90 -3.04
CA GLY A 31 14.77 9.58 -1.78
C GLY A 31 14.20 8.63 -0.72
N SER A 32 14.29 9.04 0.55
CA SER A 32 13.84 8.31 1.76
C SER A 32 12.36 7.89 1.77
N SER A 33 11.56 8.35 0.81
CA SER A 33 10.14 7.99 0.62
C SER A 33 9.93 6.70 -0.19
N GLY A 34 10.99 6.06 -0.69
CA GLY A 34 10.93 4.77 -1.39
C GLY A 34 10.59 4.83 -2.88
N PHE A 35 10.17 6.00 -3.41
CA PHE A 35 9.92 6.22 -4.84
C PHE A 35 10.97 7.17 -5.46
N PRO A 36 11.50 6.88 -6.67
CA PRO A 36 12.48 7.76 -7.33
C PRO A 36 11.92 9.15 -7.66
N LYS A 37 12.65 10.22 -7.31
CA LYS A 37 12.33 11.61 -7.62
C LYS A 37 13.27 12.15 -8.70
N GLY A 38 12.75 12.69 -9.79
CA GLY A 38 13.58 13.22 -10.89
C GLY A 38 14.07 14.64 -10.61
N ALA A 39 15.32 14.82 -10.17
CA ALA A 39 15.91 16.14 -10.03
C ALA A 39 16.22 16.73 -11.42
N MET A 40 15.60 17.86 -11.76
CA MET A 40 15.80 18.55 -13.04
C MET A 40 17.02 19.45 -12.95
N ILE A 41 17.97 19.28 -13.85
CA ILE A 41 19.20 20.09 -13.91
C ILE A 41 19.15 20.99 -15.14
N SER A 42 19.17 22.30 -14.92
CA SER A 42 19.19 23.30 -16.01
C SER A 42 20.55 23.36 -16.70
N GLU A 43 20.58 23.93 -17.91
CA GLU A 43 21.81 24.21 -18.65
C GLU A 43 22.82 24.99 -17.79
N ASN A 44 22.35 26.01 -17.08
CA ASN A 44 23.19 26.86 -16.26
C ASN A 44 23.71 26.10 -15.04
N ALA A 45 22.85 25.35 -14.34
CA ALA A 45 23.27 24.53 -13.19
C ALA A 45 24.32 23.48 -13.62
N PHE A 46 24.06 22.82 -14.75
CA PHE A 46 24.96 21.84 -15.33
C PHE A 46 26.30 22.46 -15.74
N ARG A 47 26.31 23.61 -16.45
CA ARG A 47 27.55 24.29 -16.84
C ARG A 47 28.32 24.84 -15.65
N ASN A 48 27.64 25.27 -14.59
CA ASN A 48 28.30 25.70 -13.36
C ASN A 48 28.99 24.53 -12.63
N ASN A 49 28.62 23.26 -12.90
CA ASN A 49 29.42 22.09 -12.47
C ASN A 49 30.72 21.94 -13.30
N PHE A 50 30.83 22.57 -14.47
CA PHE A 50 31.99 22.57 -15.34
C PHE A 50 32.48 24.00 -15.61
N PRO A 51 32.90 24.76 -14.57
CA PRO A 51 33.48 26.09 -14.79
C PRO A 51 34.61 25.97 -15.81
N PRO A 52 34.86 27.01 -16.64
CA PRO A 52 35.75 26.92 -17.79
C PRO A 52 37.05 26.25 -17.38
N LEU A 53 37.24 25.04 -17.89
CA LEU A 53 38.38 24.15 -17.70
C LEU A 53 39.60 24.79 -18.38
N ASN A 54 39.99 25.97 -17.93
CA ASN A 54 41.23 26.60 -18.31
C ASN A 54 42.27 26.27 -17.24
N MET A 55 43.25 25.48 -17.68
CA MET A 55 44.67 25.66 -17.36
C MET A 55 45.30 24.99 -16.13
N LEU A 56 44.76 23.90 -15.56
CA LEU A 56 45.44 23.24 -14.42
C LEU A 56 45.85 21.77 -14.56
N PHE A 57 45.47 21.06 -15.62
CA PHE A 57 45.94 19.68 -15.84
C PHE A 57 46.80 19.62 -17.10
N ARG A 58 48.12 19.65 -16.91
CA ARG A 58 49.11 19.33 -17.96
C ARG A 58 49.26 17.82 -18.19
N ASP A 59 48.56 16.99 -17.42
CA ASP A 59 48.73 15.54 -17.38
C ASP A 59 47.58 14.78 -18.04
N GLU A 60 47.89 13.58 -18.53
CA GLU A 60 46.95 12.60 -19.08
C GLU A 60 45.81 12.31 -18.11
N ARG A 61 44.54 12.55 -18.49
CA ARG A 61 43.35 12.18 -17.70
C ARG A 61 42.83 10.80 -18.10
N VAL A 62 42.85 9.85 -17.16
CA VAL A 62 42.25 8.53 -17.33
C VAL A 62 41.27 8.27 -16.19
N LYS A 63 40.00 7.99 -16.51
CA LYS A 63 38.94 7.63 -15.56
C LYS A 63 38.52 6.18 -15.73
N PHE A 64 38.24 5.52 -14.62
CA PHE A 64 37.55 4.24 -14.60
C PHE A 64 36.07 4.47 -14.26
N CYS A 65 35.17 4.12 -15.18
CA CYS A 65 33.73 4.23 -15.02
C CYS A 65 33.15 2.83 -14.76
N TYR A 66 32.99 2.49 -13.49
CA TYR A 66 32.47 1.19 -13.05
C TYR A 66 31.04 1.25 -12.50
N ARG A 67 30.48 2.46 -12.36
CA ARG A 67 29.11 2.68 -11.91
C ARG A 67 28.23 3.12 -13.08
N PRO A 68 26.91 2.86 -13.05
CA PRO A 68 26.00 3.32 -14.08
C PRO A 68 26.03 4.84 -14.23
N LEU A 69 25.92 5.35 -15.47
CA LEU A 69 25.79 6.78 -15.76
C LEU A 69 24.47 7.39 -15.23
N ALA A 70 23.62 6.61 -14.56
CA ALA A 70 22.52 7.13 -13.74
C ALA A 70 23.02 7.90 -12.51
N TRP A 71 24.24 7.63 -12.04
CA TRP A 71 24.86 8.33 -10.92
C TRP A 71 25.46 9.64 -11.41
N ALA A 72 25.10 10.76 -10.75
CA ALA A 72 25.59 12.09 -11.09
C ALA A 72 27.12 12.14 -11.20
N THR A 73 27.83 11.59 -10.21
CA THR A 73 29.30 11.60 -10.14
C THR A 73 29.99 10.92 -11.32
N ASP A 74 29.44 9.81 -11.83
CA ASP A 74 30.05 9.09 -12.95
C ASP A 74 29.64 9.66 -14.29
N ARG A 75 28.42 10.19 -14.41
CA ARG A 75 27.99 10.96 -15.57
C ARG A 75 28.83 12.21 -15.74
N GLU A 76 28.86 13.06 -14.73
CA GLU A 76 29.59 14.33 -14.75
C GLU A 76 31.09 14.11 -14.91
N GLY A 77 31.66 13.16 -14.16
CA GLY A 77 33.08 12.83 -14.29
C GLY A 77 33.44 12.29 -15.68
N SER A 78 32.55 11.55 -16.35
CA SER A 78 32.80 11.08 -17.72
C SER A 78 32.76 12.23 -18.73
N ILE A 79 31.79 13.14 -18.58
CA ILE A 79 31.66 14.33 -19.43
C ILE A 79 32.88 15.24 -19.26
N ALA A 80 33.31 15.49 -18.03
CA ALA A 80 34.53 16.26 -17.74
C ALA A 80 35.76 15.68 -18.45
N VAL A 81 35.95 14.35 -18.39
CA VAL A 81 37.08 13.69 -19.05
C VAL A 81 37.02 13.85 -20.57
N PHE A 82 35.82 13.79 -21.18
CA PHE A 82 35.68 14.05 -22.61
C PHE A 82 35.99 15.51 -22.98
N LEU A 83 35.55 16.48 -22.18
CA LEU A 83 35.85 17.90 -22.39
C LEU A 83 37.35 18.22 -22.25
N GLU A 84 38.07 17.45 -21.44
CA GLU A 84 39.52 17.58 -21.24
C GLU A 84 40.36 16.78 -22.24
N GLY A 85 39.75 16.02 -23.16
CA GLY A 85 40.47 15.16 -24.11
C GLY A 85 41.10 13.90 -23.48
N GLY A 86 40.58 13.45 -22.34
CA GLY A 86 41.06 12.26 -21.64
C GLY A 86 40.49 10.92 -22.16
N ARG A 87 40.70 9.85 -21.39
CA ARG A 87 40.26 8.48 -21.72
C ARG A 87 39.43 7.89 -20.59
N ILE A 88 38.43 7.08 -20.96
CA ILE A 88 37.57 6.37 -20.02
C ILE A 88 37.64 4.88 -20.28
N GLY A 89 37.97 4.10 -19.25
CA GLY A 89 37.75 2.66 -19.23
C GLY A 89 36.38 2.36 -18.63
N PHE A 90 35.52 1.62 -19.33
CA PHE A 90 34.23 1.17 -18.81
C PHE A 90 34.35 -0.25 -18.26
N SER A 91 33.77 -0.47 -17.07
CA SER A 91 33.70 -1.81 -16.47
C SER A 91 32.84 -2.75 -17.29
N THR A 92 33.12 -4.06 -17.19
CA THR A 92 32.24 -5.11 -17.71
C THR A 92 30.92 -5.23 -16.92
N GLY A 93 30.83 -4.59 -15.75
CA GLY A 93 29.67 -4.64 -14.85
C GLY A 93 29.76 -5.73 -13.77
N ASP A 94 30.79 -6.59 -13.83
CA ASP A 94 31.04 -7.60 -12.81
C ASP A 94 31.85 -7.02 -11.64
N VAL A 95 31.17 -6.80 -10.51
CA VAL A 95 31.76 -6.22 -9.31
C VAL A 95 32.86 -7.10 -8.71
N THR A 96 32.85 -8.42 -8.98
CA THR A 96 33.90 -9.33 -8.49
C THR A 96 35.25 -9.06 -9.15
N ARG A 97 35.24 -8.45 -10.34
CA ARG A 97 36.44 -8.11 -11.12
C ARG A 97 36.89 -6.67 -10.94
N LEU A 98 36.26 -5.90 -10.05
CA LEU A 98 36.51 -4.46 -9.90
C LEU A 98 38.00 -4.12 -9.74
N MET A 99 38.72 -4.85 -8.88
CA MET A 99 40.15 -4.58 -8.63
C MET A 99 41.04 -5.01 -9.79
N GLU A 100 40.67 -6.09 -10.49
CA GLU A 100 41.36 -6.54 -11.73
C GLU A 100 41.20 -5.47 -12.82
N GLU A 101 39.98 -4.99 -13.05
CA GLU A 101 39.68 -3.94 -14.02
C GLU A 101 40.34 -2.61 -13.66
N LEU A 102 40.36 -2.23 -12.37
CA LEU A 102 41.09 -1.06 -11.88
C LEU A 102 42.58 -1.15 -12.24
N ALA A 103 43.18 -2.33 -12.03
CA ALA A 103 44.58 -2.60 -12.37
C ALA A 103 44.85 -2.56 -13.89
N LEU A 104 43.88 -2.95 -14.72
CA LEU A 104 43.97 -2.86 -16.19
C LEU A 104 43.85 -1.41 -16.68
N VAL A 105 42.84 -0.68 -16.20
CA VAL A 105 42.55 0.70 -16.64
C VAL A 105 43.60 1.68 -16.15
N ARG A 106 44.18 1.45 -14.97
CA ARG A 106 45.21 2.30 -14.34
C ARG A 106 44.79 3.77 -14.35
N PRO A 107 43.65 4.14 -13.74
CA PRO A 107 43.16 5.51 -13.82
C PRO A 107 44.08 6.48 -13.06
N THR A 108 43.95 7.76 -13.38
CA THR A 108 44.67 8.86 -12.71
C THR A 108 44.04 9.27 -11.38
N SER A 109 42.74 9.02 -11.23
CA SER A 109 42.01 9.15 -9.98
C SER A 109 41.02 8.00 -9.84
N PHE A 110 40.75 7.59 -8.60
CA PHE A 110 39.76 6.57 -8.32
C PHE A 110 38.83 7.07 -7.22
N SER A 111 37.53 7.15 -7.55
CA SER A 111 36.48 7.54 -6.61
C SER A 111 35.66 6.31 -6.26
N ALA A 112 35.49 6.06 -4.97
CA ALA A 112 34.72 4.92 -4.49
C ALA A 112 33.93 5.28 -3.23
N PRO A 113 32.71 4.72 -3.05
CA PRO A 113 31.93 4.90 -1.84
C PRO A 113 32.63 4.23 -0.64
N PRO A 114 32.31 4.65 0.60
CA PRO A 114 32.88 4.07 1.82
C PRO A 114 32.79 2.54 1.89
N THR A 115 31.75 1.92 1.31
CA THR A 115 31.59 0.46 1.29
C THR A 115 32.77 -0.30 0.68
N ILE A 116 33.41 0.24 -0.36
CA ILE A 116 34.60 -0.38 -0.98
C ILE A 116 35.80 -0.24 -0.04
N TRP A 117 36.01 0.94 0.54
CA TRP A 117 37.12 1.21 1.45
C TRP A 117 37.01 0.45 2.76
N ASN A 118 35.79 0.34 3.31
CA ASN A 118 35.50 -0.47 4.49
C ASN A 118 35.84 -1.93 4.25
N LYS A 119 35.50 -2.48 3.06
CA LYS A 119 35.86 -3.86 2.71
C LYS A 119 37.37 -4.05 2.66
N ILE A 120 38.11 -3.15 1.99
CA ILE A 120 39.58 -3.22 1.93
C ILE A 120 40.19 -3.12 3.35
N TYR A 121 39.67 -2.22 4.19
CA TYR A 121 40.11 -2.06 5.57
C TYR A 121 39.81 -3.30 6.43
N ALA A 122 38.62 -3.90 6.29
CA ALA A 122 38.25 -5.13 6.98
C ALA A 122 39.17 -6.30 6.57
N GLU A 123 39.45 -6.46 5.28
CA GLU A 123 40.41 -7.45 4.78
C GLU A 123 41.82 -7.23 5.34
N TYR A 124 42.27 -5.97 5.39
CA TYR A 124 43.54 -5.62 6.01
C TYR A 124 43.57 -5.99 7.51
N LYS A 125 42.51 -5.66 8.25
CA LYS A 125 42.39 -5.99 9.68
C LYS A 125 42.34 -7.50 9.91
N ALA A 126 41.62 -8.23 9.06
CA ALA A 126 41.55 -9.68 9.14
C ALA A 126 42.91 -10.34 8.84
N THR A 127 43.60 -9.88 7.80
CA THR A 127 44.93 -10.36 7.45
C THR A 127 45.96 -10.02 8.53
N LEU A 128 45.93 -8.81 9.08
CA LEU A 128 46.80 -8.39 10.18
C LEU A 128 46.56 -9.25 11.43
N ALA A 129 45.31 -9.52 11.76
CA ALA A 129 44.99 -10.43 12.86
C ALA A 129 45.53 -11.82 12.58
N LEU A 130 45.25 -12.41 11.42
CA LEU A 130 45.75 -13.73 10.99
C LEU A 130 47.27 -13.86 11.10
N MET A 131 48.01 -12.87 10.61
CA MET A 131 49.49 -12.87 10.66
C MET A 131 50.06 -12.67 12.06
N THR A 132 49.26 -12.21 13.02
CA THR A 132 49.66 -11.98 14.41
C THR A 132 49.12 -13.04 15.38
N ILE A 133 48.39 -14.06 14.88
CA ILE A 133 47.82 -15.14 15.71
C ILE A 133 48.91 -15.97 16.41
N ASP A 134 50.10 -16.12 15.82
CA ASP A 134 50.99 -17.24 16.15
C ASP A 134 52.37 -16.88 16.74
N GLN A 135 52.66 -15.64 17.13
CA GLN A 135 54.02 -15.30 17.58
C GLN A 135 54.11 -14.22 18.67
N SER A 136 54.69 -14.60 19.81
CA SER A 136 55.09 -13.75 20.93
C SER A 136 56.38 -12.95 20.68
N THR A 137 56.91 -12.95 19.45
CA THR A 137 58.23 -12.36 19.10
C THR A 137 58.25 -11.61 17.75
N THR A 138 57.13 -11.45 17.05
CA THR A 138 57.11 -10.69 15.79
C THR A 138 57.01 -9.19 16.05
N ASP A 139 57.86 -8.41 15.38
CA ASP A 139 57.72 -6.96 15.37
C ASP A 139 56.42 -6.58 14.64
N LEU A 140 55.38 -6.29 15.41
CA LEU A 140 54.05 -5.87 14.94
C LEU A 140 54.15 -4.72 13.92
N ALA A 141 55.10 -3.80 14.08
CA ALA A 141 55.28 -2.69 13.17
C ALA A 141 55.81 -3.15 11.80
N MET A 142 56.69 -4.15 11.77
CA MET A 142 57.22 -4.73 10.54
C MET A 142 56.16 -5.51 9.76
N VAL A 143 55.31 -6.28 10.46
CA VAL A 143 54.18 -7.00 9.84
C VAL A 143 53.17 -6.00 9.26
N GLU A 144 52.83 -4.96 10.04
CA GLU A 144 51.91 -3.93 9.62
C GLU A 144 52.44 -3.16 8.39
N ASP A 145 53.72 -2.76 8.38
CA ASP A 145 54.32 -2.07 7.23
C ASP A 145 54.33 -2.96 5.97
N THR A 146 54.68 -4.24 6.12
CA THR A 146 54.64 -5.22 5.01
C THR A 146 53.23 -5.35 4.44
N LEU A 147 52.21 -5.45 5.29
CA LEU A 147 50.82 -5.52 4.86
C LEU A 147 50.36 -4.23 4.18
N LEU A 148 50.68 -3.07 4.73
CA LEU A 148 50.37 -1.79 4.10
C LEU A 148 50.99 -1.70 2.71
N GLN A 149 52.23 -2.17 2.51
CA GLN A 149 52.88 -2.24 1.20
C GLN A 149 52.20 -3.22 0.24
N GLN A 150 51.70 -4.36 0.72
CA GLN A 150 50.95 -5.31 -0.10
C GLN A 150 49.61 -4.72 -0.55
N PHE A 151 48.83 -4.16 0.38
CA PHE A 151 47.55 -3.52 0.08
C PHE A 151 47.73 -2.28 -0.80
N ALA A 152 48.83 -1.54 -0.68
CA ALA A 152 49.13 -0.40 -1.54
C ALA A 152 49.18 -0.77 -3.03
N LYS A 153 49.55 -2.02 -3.37
CA LYS A 153 49.61 -2.51 -4.76
C LYS A 153 48.23 -2.66 -5.41
N LEU A 154 47.15 -2.68 -4.62
CA LEU A 154 45.78 -2.70 -5.13
C LEU A 154 45.44 -1.44 -5.92
N ILE A 155 46.11 -0.32 -5.62
CA ILE A 155 45.91 0.95 -6.32
C ILE A 155 47.05 1.15 -7.32
N PRO A 156 46.75 1.30 -8.62
CA PRO A 156 47.78 1.52 -9.64
C PRO A 156 48.61 2.79 -9.35
N ILE A 157 49.93 2.73 -9.57
CA ILE A 157 50.86 3.86 -9.32
C ILE A 157 50.50 5.15 -10.10
N ARG A 158 49.75 5.01 -11.21
CA ARG A 158 49.24 6.14 -11.99
C ARG A 158 48.15 6.91 -11.25
N CYS A 159 47.42 6.26 -10.34
CA CYS A 159 46.39 6.90 -9.54
C CYS A 159 47.06 7.83 -8.51
N LYS A 160 46.74 9.13 -8.57
CA LYS A 160 47.28 10.15 -7.68
C LYS A 160 46.26 10.68 -6.69
N VAL A 161 44.98 10.44 -6.92
CA VAL A 161 43.89 10.91 -6.07
C VAL A 161 42.93 9.77 -5.80
N LEU A 162 42.66 9.52 -4.52
CA LEU A 162 41.59 8.64 -4.06
C LEU A 162 40.51 9.50 -3.43
N SER A 163 39.32 9.49 -4.04
CA SER A 163 38.18 10.26 -3.55
C SER A 163 37.18 9.33 -2.86
N ILE A 164 36.68 9.77 -1.71
CA ILE A 164 35.68 9.08 -0.90
C ILE A 164 34.47 9.99 -0.84
N GLY A 165 33.29 9.49 -1.20
CA GLY A 165 32.08 10.28 -1.18
C GLY A 165 30.80 9.47 -1.35
N GLY A 166 29.66 10.14 -1.16
CA GLY A 166 28.32 9.55 -1.28
C GLY A 166 27.77 8.93 0.00
N ALA A 167 28.57 8.77 1.06
CA ALA A 167 28.18 8.37 2.41
C ALA A 167 29.28 8.76 3.42
N MET A 168 29.05 8.61 4.72
CA MET A 168 30.07 8.96 5.72
C MET A 168 31.13 7.86 5.81
N VAL A 169 32.35 8.24 6.19
CA VAL A 169 33.47 7.31 6.37
C VAL A 169 34.09 7.51 7.75
N SER A 170 34.51 6.41 8.38
CA SER A 170 35.12 6.50 9.71
C SER A 170 36.54 7.07 9.64
N SER A 171 36.96 7.71 10.73
CA SER A 171 38.34 8.20 10.87
C SER A 171 39.36 7.06 10.83
N ALA A 172 39.01 5.84 11.27
CA ALA A 172 39.91 4.69 11.22
C ALA A 172 40.19 4.24 9.79
N VAL A 173 39.16 4.22 8.93
CA VAL A 173 39.31 3.88 7.50
C VAL A 173 40.12 4.97 6.79
N LEU A 174 39.84 6.25 7.08
CA LEU A 174 40.63 7.37 6.55
C LEU A 174 42.10 7.30 6.96
N ASP A 175 42.38 6.99 8.23
CA ASP A 175 43.76 6.83 8.73
C ASP A 175 44.47 5.66 8.04
N PHE A 176 43.80 4.50 7.94
CA PHE A 176 44.31 3.37 7.17
C PHE A 176 44.63 3.75 5.72
N MET A 177 43.71 4.44 5.03
CA MET A 177 43.92 4.85 3.63
C MET A 177 45.13 5.78 3.50
N LYS A 178 45.31 6.73 4.42
CA LYS A 178 46.46 7.65 4.44
C LYS A 178 47.77 6.90 4.68
N ARG A 179 47.76 5.88 5.55
CA ARG A 179 48.94 5.05 5.86
C ARG A 179 49.28 4.07 4.72
N CYS A 180 48.26 3.47 4.11
CA CYS A 180 48.41 2.46 3.05
C CYS A 180 48.75 3.11 1.70
N PHE A 181 47.99 4.11 1.26
CA PHE A 181 48.09 4.68 -0.09
C PHE A 181 48.88 5.99 -0.11
N ARG A 182 50.12 5.96 0.40
CA ARG A 182 50.99 7.14 0.60
C ARG A 182 51.31 7.92 -0.69
N LEU A 183 51.17 7.27 -1.85
CA LEU A 183 51.37 7.89 -3.17
C LEU A 183 50.13 8.63 -3.70
N CYS A 184 49.00 8.52 -3.00
CA CYS A 184 47.74 9.14 -3.37
C CYS A 184 47.37 10.25 -2.38
N ARG A 185 46.78 11.32 -2.89
CA ARG A 185 46.02 12.27 -2.07
C ARG A 185 44.66 11.64 -1.75
N ILE A 186 44.36 11.44 -0.48
CA ILE A 186 43.04 11.00 -0.02
C ILE A 186 42.16 12.25 0.12
N MET A 187 41.01 12.28 -0.57
CA MET A 187 40.09 13.40 -0.58
C MET A 187 38.69 12.93 -0.19
N GLU A 188 38.13 13.53 0.86
CA GLU A 188 36.73 13.34 1.22
C GLU A 188 35.87 14.36 0.45
N SER A 189 34.78 13.94 -0.15
CA SER A 189 33.90 14.80 -0.94
C SER A 189 32.44 14.54 -0.58
N TYR A 190 31.72 15.60 -0.26
CA TYR A 190 30.31 15.55 0.09
C TYR A 190 29.52 16.45 -0.85
N GLY A 191 28.33 15.96 -1.23
CA GLY A 191 27.43 16.60 -2.16
C GLY A 191 26.11 15.83 -2.25
N THR A 192 25.12 16.47 -2.85
CA THR A 192 23.80 15.87 -3.13
C THR A 192 23.49 15.99 -4.62
N THR A 193 22.52 15.22 -5.12
CA THR A 193 22.13 15.38 -6.55
C THR A 193 21.50 16.75 -6.78
N GLU A 194 20.79 17.26 -5.78
CA GLU A 194 20.04 18.52 -5.84
C GLU A 194 20.94 19.76 -5.72
N CYS A 195 22.12 19.65 -5.13
CA CYS A 195 23.05 20.78 -4.95
C CYS A 195 24.40 20.61 -5.67
N GLY A 196 24.73 19.43 -6.19
CA GLY A 196 26.08 19.13 -6.68
C GLY A 196 27.09 18.96 -5.55
N GLY A 197 28.36 19.23 -5.83
CA GLY A 197 29.44 19.23 -4.84
C GLY A 197 29.22 20.32 -3.78
N ILE A 198 29.42 19.98 -2.50
CA ILE A 198 29.28 20.90 -1.36
C ILE A 198 30.63 21.11 -0.66
N THR A 199 31.34 20.01 -0.38
CA THR A 199 32.67 20.09 0.23
C THR A 199 33.69 19.28 -0.57
N PHE A 200 34.90 19.82 -0.65
CA PHE A 200 36.09 19.13 -1.10
C PHE A 200 37.11 19.09 0.03
N ASP A 201 37.56 17.89 0.39
CA ASP A 201 38.49 17.64 1.50
C ASP A 201 37.98 18.23 2.82
N THR A 202 36.68 18.02 3.11
CA THR A 202 35.91 18.59 4.25
C THR A 202 35.72 20.12 4.25
N LEU A 203 36.26 20.85 3.27
CA LEU A 203 36.12 22.30 3.17
C LEU A 203 34.94 22.67 2.29
N ILE A 204 34.08 23.57 2.77
CA ILE A 204 32.97 24.10 1.98
C ILE A 204 33.52 24.95 0.83
N GLU A 205 33.02 24.75 -0.38
CA GLU A 205 33.44 25.54 -1.54
C GLU A 205 33.09 27.03 -1.39
N THR A 206 33.99 27.90 -1.85
CA THR A 206 33.85 29.36 -1.70
C THR A 206 32.63 29.97 -2.40
N THR A 207 32.04 29.27 -3.36
CA THR A 207 30.88 29.70 -4.15
C THR A 207 29.55 29.31 -3.48
N ILE A 208 29.59 28.60 -2.36
CA ILE A 208 28.42 28.02 -1.72
C ILE A 208 28.00 28.88 -0.53
N ASN A 209 26.74 29.30 -0.54
CA ASN A 209 26.10 29.89 0.62
C ASN A 209 25.53 28.75 1.47
N TYR A 210 25.80 28.78 2.78
CA TYR A 210 25.30 27.75 3.69
C TYR A 210 24.81 28.36 5.01
N ARG A 211 23.92 27.63 5.70
CA ARG A 211 23.59 27.88 7.11
C ARG A 211 23.31 26.56 7.83
N LEU A 212 23.33 26.62 9.15
CA LEU A 212 23.06 25.49 10.03
C LEU A 212 21.77 25.76 10.83
N GLU A 213 20.82 24.84 10.83
CA GLU A 213 19.58 24.92 11.62
C GLU A 213 19.58 23.86 12.73
N SER A 214 19.29 24.26 13.98
CA SER A 214 19.12 23.30 15.09
C SER A 214 18.03 22.27 14.77
N VAL A 215 18.22 21.05 15.25
CA VAL A 215 17.23 19.96 15.19
C VAL A 215 17.01 19.45 16.63
N PRO A 216 16.31 20.23 17.49
CA PRO A 216 16.19 19.92 18.93
C PRO A 216 15.54 18.57 19.19
N GLU A 217 14.64 18.12 18.31
CA GLU A 217 14.00 16.83 18.40
C GLU A 217 15.02 15.67 18.36
N MET A 218 16.15 15.83 17.67
CA MET A 218 17.26 14.86 17.61
C MET A 218 18.39 15.17 18.60
N CYS A 219 18.21 16.15 19.49
CA CYS A 219 19.23 16.65 20.42
C CYS A 219 20.48 17.22 19.72
N TYR A 220 20.32 17.80 18.52
CA TYR A 220 21.37 18.54 17.81
C TYR A 220 21.06 20.04 17.83
N THR A 221 21.94 20.82 18.44
CA THR A 221 21.75 22.27 18.60
C THR A 221 23.01 23.06 18.24
N LEU A 222 22.81 24.32 17.86
CA LEU A 222 23.91 25.25 17.61
C LEU A 222 24.74 25.58 18.87
N ASP A 223 24.22 25.27 20.07
CA ASP A 223 24.92 25.51 21.34
C ASP A 223 25.83 24.33 21.74
N ASP A 224 25.78 23.23 20.98
CA ASP A 224 26.54 22.02 21.26
C ASP A 224 28.06 22.28 21.30
N LYS A 225 28.75 21.52 22.17
CA LYS A 225 30.20 21.58 22.36
C LYS A 225 30.82 20.21 22.05
N PRO A 226 32.04 20.17 21.45
CA PRO A 226 32.95 21.29 21.18
C PRO A 226 32.56 22.16 19.98
N PHE A 227 31.68 21.66 19.10
CA PHE A 227 31.32 22.31 17.85
C PHE A 227 29.80 22.36 17.66
N PRO A 228 29.25 23.41 17.03
CA PRO A 228 27.81 23.52 16.76
C PRO A 228 27.35 22.43 15.79
N ARG A 229 26.14 21.88 16.05
CA ARG A 229 25.54 20.80 15.24
C ARG A 229 24.13 21.16 14.78
N GLY A 230 23.75 20.69 13.60
CA GLY A 230 22.41 20.94 13.04
C GLY A 230 22.25 20.45 11.61
N GLU A 231 21.07 20.66 11.03
CA GLU A 231 20.80 20.39 9.62
C GLU A 231 21.53 21.39 8.73
N LEU A 232 22.27 20.90 7.74
CA LEU A 232 22.91 21.73 6.74
C LEU A 232 21.90 22.22 5.70
N LEU A 233 21.87 23.53 5.48
CA LEU A 233 21.12 24.14 4.40
C LEU A 233 22.09 24.79 3.41
N VAL A 234 21.85 24.58 2.11
CA VAL A 234 22.78 24.96 1.04
C VAL A 234 22.08 25.76 -0.04
N LYS A 235 22.72 26.82 -0.53
CA LYS A 235 22.30 27.57 -1.71
C LYS A 235 23.50 27.77 -2.64
N THR A 236 23.41 27.23 -3.85
CA THR A 236 24.51 27.20 -4.83
C THR A 236 24.00 27.37 -6.26
N LYS A 237 24.88 27.78 -7.17
CA LYS A 237 24.60 27.93 -8.62
C LYS A 237 24.39 26.60 -9.34
N THR A 238 24.74 25.50 -8.69
CA THR A 238 24.64 24.12 -9.18
C THR A 238 23.35 23.43 -8.71
N MET A 239 22.45 24.18 -8.06
CA MET A 239 21.18 23.64 -7.58
C MET A 239 20.29 23.19 -8.75
N PHE A 240 19.58 22.09 -8.54
CA PHE A 240 18.48 21.65 -9.38
C PHE A 240 17.40 22.75 -9.55
N SER A 241 16.64 22.67 -10.64
CA SER A 241 15.48 23.54 -10.88
C SER A 241 14.22 23.08 -10.13
N GLY A 242 14.32 21.98 -9.36
CA GLY A 242 13.22 21.32 -8.68
C GLY A 242 13.07 19.85 -9.12
N TYR A 243 12.09 19.18 -8.52
CA TYR A 243 11.72 17.82 -8.89
C TYR A 243 10.69 17.81 -10.02
N MET A 244 10.94 17.00 -11.04
CA MET A 244 10.10 16.84 -12.22
C MET A 244 8.67 16.44 -11.82
N ASN A 245 7.69 17.26 -12.23
CA ASN A 245 6.27 17.09 -11.91
C ASN A 245 5.95 16.98 -10.42
N ASN A 246 6.81 17.51 -9.53
CA ASN A 246 6.63 17.40 -8.08
C ASN A 246 6.92 18.74 -7.37
N SER A 247 6.00 19.69 -7.56
CA SER A 247 6.13 21.04 -7.02
C SER A 247 6.01 21.10 -5.50
N GLU A 248 5.23 20.20 -4.88
CA GLU A 248 5.08 20.10 -3.42
C GLU A 248 6.42 19.73 -2.75
N GLU A 249 7.05 18.63 -3.20
CA GLU A 249 8.36 18.23 -2.66
C GLU A 249 9.46 19.24 -3.02
N THR A 250 9.36 19.91 -4.17
CA THR A 250 10.28 21.01 -4.52
C THR A 250 10.17 22.15 -3.50
N LYS A 251 8.94 22.55 -3.15
CA LYS A 251 8.69 23.58 -2.12
C LYS A 251 9.14 23.10 -0.74
N MET A 252 8.89 21.84 -0.37
CA MET A 252 9.32 21.29 0.93
C MET A 252 10.84 21.16 1.06
N ALA A 253 11.52 20.85 -0.04
CA ALA A 253 12.98 20.72 -0.07
C ALA A 253 13.69 22.07 -0.02
N LEU A 254 12.99 23.16 -0.34
CA LEU A 254 13.51 24.52 -0.30
C LEU A 254 12.95 25.27 0.92
N THR A 255 13.70 26.25 1.37
CA THR A 255 13.23 27.26 2.32
C THR A 255 12.66 28.45 1.58
N ASP A 256 11.89 29.30 2.26
CA ASP A 256 11.29 30.50 1.66
C ASP A 256 12.35 31.46 1.07
N ASP A 257 13.57 31.46 1.62
CA ASP A 257 14.73 32.22 1.12
C ASP A 257 15.60 31.45 0.11
N GLY A 258 15.17 30.26 -0.30
CA GLY A 258 15.73 29.49 -1.42
C GLY A 258 16.97 28.65 -1.08
N PHE A 259 17.23 28.34 0.18
CA PHE A 259 18.19 27.30 0.56
C PHE A 259 17.55 25.91 0.47
N PHE A 260 18.30 24.95 -0.04
CA PHE A 260 17.95 23.53 -0.03
C PHE A 260 18.23 22.90 1.33
N ARG A 261 17.25 22.16 1.85
CA ARG A 261 17.35 21.35 3.06
C ARG A 261 17.98 20.01 2.70
N THR A 262 19.29 19.84 2.99
CA THR A 262 19.99 18.60 2.63
C THR A 262 19.43 17.39 3.36
N GLY A 263 18.87 17.60 4.56
CA GLY A 263 18.47 16.53 5.45
C GLY A 263 19.67 15.82 6.09
N ASP A 264 20.89 16.31 5.92
CA ASP A 264 22.09 15.81 6.57
C ASP A 264 22.43 16.68 7.78
N ILE A 265 22.70 16.05 8.93
CA ILE A 265 23.16 16.72 10.15
C ILE A 265 24.68 16.79 10.11
N VAL A 266 25.20 17.97 10.38
CA VAL A 266 26.63 18.26 10.30
C VAL A 266 27.16 18.89 11.58
N GLU A 267 28.44 18.71 11.80
CA GLU A 267 29.26 19.39 12.79
C GLU A 267 30.11 20.43 12.08
N LEU A 268 29.97 21.71 12.43
CA LEU A 268 30.75 22.80 11.84
C LEU A 268 32.01 23.06 12.67
N ARG A 269 33.16 22.69 12.11
CA ARG A 269 34.48 22.75 12.75
C ARG A 269 35.19 24.07 12.44
N PRO A 270 36.26 24.41 13.19
CA PRO A 270 36.99 25.66 12.99
C PRO A 270 37.50 25.80 11.56
N VAL A 271 37.54 27.05 11.10
CA VAL A 271 37.98 27.44 9.76
C VAL A 271 39.42 26.94 9.53
N ASN A 272 39.65 26.24 8.41
CA ASN A 272 40.97 25.81 7.96
C ASN A 272 41.29 26.52 6.64
N ASN A 273 42.43 27.21 6.57
CA ASN A 273 42.83 28.01 5.40
C ASN A 273 41.77 29.03 4.91
N GLY A 274 41.03 29.65 5.84
CA GLY A 274 39.98 30.62 5.51
C GLY A 274 38.67 30.01 5.01
N GLN A 275 38.55 28.68 4.96
CA GLN A 275 37.32 27.97 4.58
C GLN A 275 36.71 27.21 5.76
N PRO A 276 35.38 27.22 5.93
CA PRO A 276 34.70 26.43 6.95
C PRO A 276 34.93 24.93 6.74
N ASN A 277 35.26 24.23 7.82
CA ASN A 277 35.39 22.78 7.82
C ASN A 277 34.09 22.14 8.28
N LEU A 278 33.55 21.24 7.49
CA LEU A 278 32.27 20.59 7.75
C LEU A 278 32.47 19.07 7.81
N ARG A 279 31.86 18.45 8.82
CA ARG A 279 31.76 16.99 8.92
C ARG A 279 30.31 16.58 8.98
N VAL A 280 29.87 15.69 8.09
CA VAL A 280 28.56 15.04 8.19
C VAL A 280 28.62 14.02 9.32
N ILE A 281 27.64 14.07 10.22
CA ILE A 281 27.59 13.23 11.42
C ILE A 281 26.30 12.42 11.54
N ASP A 282 25.22 12.85 10.89
CA ASP A 282 23.94 12.13 10.93
C ASP A 282 23.02 12.53 9.76
N ARG A 283 21.81 11.95 9.70
CA ARG A 283 20.75 12.32 8.76
C ARG A 283 19.41 12.54 9.47
N LYS A 284 18.74 13.63 9.10
CA LYS A 284 17.36 13.96 9.49
C LYS A 284 16.31 13.07 8.82
N LYS A 285 16.70 12.19 7.89
CA LYS A 285 15.80 11.25 7.20
C LYS A 285 16.27 9.82 7.49
N ASN A 286 15.35 8.86 7.65
CA ASN A 286 15.58 7.44 7.99
C ASN A 286 15.92 7.11 9.46
N PHE A 287 15.67 8.01 10.42
CA PHE A 287 15.73 7.66 11.84
C PHE A 287 14.49 6.89 12.30
N PHE A 288 14.62 6.17 13.40
CA PHE A 288 13.48 5.65 14.18
C PHE A 288 13.61 6.08 15.64
N LYS A 289 12.49 6.09 16.36
CA LYS A 289 12.49 6.28 17.81
C LYS A 289 12.50 4.94 18.52
N LEU A 290 13.22 4.87 19.63
CA LEU A 290 13.14 3.81 20.64
C LEU A 290 12.11 4.18 21.73
N SER A 291 11.80 3.27 22.65
CA SER A 291 10.70 3.43 23.64
C SER A 291 10.85 4.61 24.59
N GLN A 292 12.09 4.99 24.89
CA GLN A 292 12.45 6.19 25.65
C GLN A 292 12.30 7.50 24.85
N GLY A 293 11.80 7.45 23.62
CA GLY A 293 11.60 8.60 22.74
C GLY A 293 12.87 9.14 22.08
N GLN A 294 14.01 8.46 22.25
CA GLN A 294 15.30 8.83 21.65
C GLN A 294 15.37 8.37 20.19
N PHE A 295 15.94 9.23 19.33
CA PHE A 295 16.14 8.93 17.92
C PHE A 295 17.45 8.20 17.67
N VAL A 296 17.40 7.21 16.79
CA VAL A 296 18.55 6.45 16.32
C VAL A 296 18.63 6.46 14.81
N SER A 297 19.85 6.68 14.31
CA SER A 297 20.19 6.66 12.90
C SER A 297 20.87 5.34 12.53
N PRO A 298 20.17 4.42 11.86
CA PRO A 298 20.73 3.11 11.57
C PRO A 298 21.88 3.15 10.57
N GLU A 299 21.88 4.08 9.61
CA GLU A 299 22.96 4.20 8.63
C GLU A 299 24.28 4.59 9.31
N PHE A 300 24.22 5.55 10.23
CA PHE A 300 25.35 5.97 11.05
C PHE A 300 25.93 4.81 11.88
N LEU A 301 25.07 4.06 12.57
CA LEU A 301 25.51 2.92 13.39
C LEU A 301 26.10 1.78 12.55
N GLN A 302 25.51 1.49 11.39
CA GLN A 302 26.05 0.47 10.47
C GLN A 302 27.47 0.82 10.02
N GLU A 303 27.72 2.07 9.63
CA GLU A 303 29.06 2.50 9.18
C GLU A 303 30.11 2.39 10.29
N ILE A 304 29.73 2.63 11.54
CA ILE A 304 30.61 2.45 12.70
C ILE A 304 30.92 0.96 12.90
N TYR A 305 29.90 0.12 12.97
CA TYR A 305 30.06 -1.30 13.29
C TYR A 305 30.67 -2.14 12.15
N MET A 306 30.58 -1.67 10.90
CA MET A 306 31.31 -2.24 9.75
C MET A 306 32.84 -2.15 9.88
N GLN A 307 33.37 -1.40 10.86
CA GLN A 307 34.81 -1.36 11.15
C GLN A 307 35.31 -2.58 11.92
N SER A 308 34.39 -3.37 12.48
CA SER A 308 34.71 -4.61 13.18
C SER A 308 35.30 -5.63 12.21
N PRO A 309 36.45 -6.28 12.51
CA PRO A 309 36.98 -7.34 11.66
C PRO A 309 36.05 -8.56 11.59
N TYR A 310 35.13 -8.70 12.54
CA TYR A 310 34.15 -9.77 12.57
C TYR A 310 33.00 -9.55 11.57
N VAL A 311 32.73 -8.32 11.13
CA VAL A 311 31.51 -7.95 10.41
C VAL A 311 31.79 -7.76 8.92
N GLU A 312 31.19 -8.58 8.06
CA GLU A 312 31.19 -8.38 6.61
C GLU A 312 30.03 -7.47 6.17
N GLN A 313 28.84 -7.66 6.75
CA GLN A 313 27.67 -6.83 6.52
C GLN A 313 26.87 -6.70 7.82
N ILE A 314 26.20 -5.57 8.01
CA ILE A 314 25.35 -5.34 9.19
C ILE A 314 24.08 -4.59 8.84
N TYR A 315 22.97 -5.02 9.43
CA TYR A 315 21.68 -4.34 9.41
C TYR A 315 21.27 -3.96 10.83
N ILE A 316 21.13 -2.66 11.08
CA ILE A 316 20.68 -2.15 12.37
C ILE A 316 19.16 -1.99 12.34
N HIS A 317 18.48 -2.71 13.21
CA HIS A 317 17.04 -2.63 13.42
C HIS A 317 16.74 -1.94 14.75
N GLY A 318 15.66 -1.16 14.79
CA GLY A 318 15.11 -0.71 16.05
C GLY A 318 13.60 -0.75 16.03
N ASN A 319 13.06 -0.95 17.22
CA ASN A 319 11.64 -1.07 17.50
C ASN A 319 11.28 0.05 18.49
N SER A 320 10.19 0.76 18.23
CA SER A 320 9.71 1.85 19.09
C SER A 320 9.27 1.41 20.47
N LEU A 321 9.18 0.10 20.72
CA LEU A 321 8.89 -0.49 22.04
C LEU A 321 10.16 -0.92 22.80
N GLU A 322 11.33 -0.94 22.15
CA GLU A 322 12.60 -1.36 22.76
C GLU A 322 13.45 -0.16 23.17
N ASP A 323 14.26 -0.30 24.21
CA ASP A 323 15.14 0.77 24.70
C ASP A 323 16.50 0.86 23.99
N SER A 324 16.79 -0.10 23.11
CA SER A 324 18.08 -0.30 22.44
C SER A 324 17.89 -0.92 21.05
N VAL A 325 18.88 -0.77 20.18
CA VAL A 325 18.85 -1.39 18.84
C VAL A 325 19.20 -2.88 18.86
N VAL A 326 18.83 -3.60 17.79
CA VAL A 326 19.23 -4.99 17.50
C VAL A 326 20.02 -5.00 16.18
N ALA A 327 21.11 -5.76 16.13
CA ALA A 327 21.93 -5.87 14.92
C ALA A 327 21.79 -7.26 14.28
N VAL A 328 21.57 -7.32 12.96
CA VAL A 328 21.79 -8.52 12.16
C VAL A 328 23.16 -8.44 11.53
N ILE A 329 24.01 -9.45 11.73
CA ILE A 329 25.41 -9.47 11.31
C ILE A 329 25.63 -10.64 10.36
N VAL A 330 26.24 -10.34 9.21
CA VAL A 330 26.90 -11.33 8.35
C VAL A 330 28.38 -11.33 8.70
N PRO A 331 28.93 -12.43 9.27
CA PRO A 331 30.31 -12.45 9.69
C PRO A 331 31.29 -12.51 8.50
N ASN A 332 32.46 -11.89 8.66
CA ASN A 332 33.57 -12.10 7.74
C ASN A 332 34.05 -13.56 7.81
N LYS A 333 33.90 -14.29 6.70
CA LYS A 333 34.18 -15.73 6.65
C LYS A 333 35.63 -16.10 6.97
N GLU A 334 36.60 -15.33 6.49
CA GLU A 334 38.01 -15.62 6.72
C GLU A 334 38.40 -15.32 8.18
N TYR A 335 37.88 -14.22 8.74
CA TYR A 335 38.09 -13.92 10.16
C TYR A 335 37.42 -14.94 11.08
N ALA A 336 36.20 -15.37 10.74
CA ALA A 336 35.48 -16.40 11.47
C ALA A 336 36.26 -17.74 11.48
N ARG A 337 36.82 -18.15 10.33
CA ARG A 337 37.70 -19.33 10.24
C ARG A 337 38.97 -19.16 11.08
N ALA A 338 39.62 -17.99 11.00
CA ALA A 338 40.80 -17.68 11.78
C ALA A 338 40.53 -17.80 13.29
N PHE A 339 39.40 -17.26 13.73
CA PHE A 339 38.95 -17.31 15.12
C PHE A 339 38.68 -18.76 15.54
N ALA A 340 38.00 -19.55 14.71
CA ALA A 340 37.72 -20.95 14.98
C ALA A 340 39.01 -21.77 15.16
N ILE A 341 40.03 -21.56 14.31
CA ILE A 341 41.34 -22.22 14.44
C ILE A 341 42.02 -21.79 15.75
N LYS A 342 42.11 -20.49 16.03
CA LYS A 342 42.77 -19.94 17.23
C LYS A 342 42.15 -20.46 18.54
N HIS A 343 40.84 -20.63 18.55
CA HIS A 343 40.08 -21.05 19.73
C HIS A 343 39.73 -22.55 19.74
N ASN A 344 40.30 -23.34 18.81
CA ASN A 344 40.06 -24.78 18.66
C ASN A 344 38.56 -25.15 18.58
N LEU A 345 37.76 -24.35 17.86
CA LEU A 345 36.33 -24.60 17.68
C LEU A 345 36.12 -25.68 16.61
N THR A 346 35.67 -26.87 17.01
CA THR A 346 35.50 -28.05 16.13
C THR A 346 34.17 -28.07 15.37
N GLU A 347 33.16 -27.33 15.82
CA GLU A 347 31.78 -27.30 15.27
C GLU A 347 31.37 -25.91 14.76
N PHE A 348 32.29 -25.17 14.14
CA PHE A 348 31.96 -23.88 13.51
C PHE A 348 31.26 -24.11 12.16
N ASP A 349 30.01 -24.55 12.19
CA ASP A 349 29.14 -24.74 11.02
C ASP A 349 28.35 -23.46 10.72
N ASN A 350 28.11 -23.18 9.43
CA ASN A 350 27.32 -22.04 8.94
C ASN A 350 25.84 -22.07 9.39
N ASN A 351 25.44 -23.06 10.19
CA ASN A 351 24.10 -23.21 10.75
C ASN A 351 24.02 -22.92 12.26
N HIS A 352 25.14 -22.90 12.99
CA HIS A 352 25.15 -22.70 14.44
C HIS A 352 26.26 -21.74 14.87
N VAL A 353 25.86 -20.70 15.59
CA VAL A 353 26.77 -19.65 16.07
C VAL A 353 27.35 -20.09 17.40
N ASP A 354 28.67 -20.29 17.45
CA ASP A 354 29.37 -20.58 18.70
C ASP A 354 29.28 -19.40 19.68
N LYS A 355 29.08 -19.70 20.97
CA LYS A 355 28.90 -18.68 22.01
C LYS A 355 30.12 -17.80 22.20
N LEU A 356 31.35 -18.37 22.17
CA LEU A 356 32.58 -17.57 22.27
C LEU A 356 32.69 -16.60 21.10
N PHE A 357 32.29 -17.03 19.90
CA PHE A 357 32.30 -16.15 18.72
C PHE A 357 31.26 -15.03 18.84
N TYR A 358 30.04 -15.34 19.28
CA TYR A 358 29.00 -14.33 19.54
C TYR A 358 29.48 -13.29 20.56
N ASP A 359 30.04 -13.74 21.69
CA ASP A 359 30.49 -12.86 22.78
C ASP A 359 31.65 -11.96 22.32
N ALA A 360 32.59 -12.51 21.52
CA ALA A 360 33.69 -11.74 20.95
C ALA A 360 33.21 -10.63 19.99
N ILE A 361 32.19 -10.90 19.16
CA ILE A 361 31.59 -9.89 18.29
C ILE A 361 30.93 -8.80 19.14
N MET A 362 30.13 -9.18 20.13
CA MET A 362 29.43 -8.22 20.99
C MET A 362 30.41 -7.32 21.76
N GLU A 363 31.52 -7.88 22.25
CA GLU A 363 32.55 -7.12 22.95
C GLU A 363 33.28 -6.14 22.01
N ASP A 364 33.60 -6.55 20.79
CA ASP A 364 34.20 -5.67 19.78
C ASP A 364 33.27 -4.51 19.38
N LEU A 365 31.97 -4.78 19.17
CA LEU A 365 30.99 -3.71 18.90
C LEU A 365 30.86 -2.73 20.08
N ARG A 366 30.90 -3.21 21.33
CA ARG A 366 30.91 -2.34 22.52
C ARG A 366 32.18 -1.48 22.61
N SER A 367 33.33 -2.04 22.26
CA SER A 367 34.60 -1.32 22.19
C SER A 367 34.55 -0.20 21.14
N LEU A 368 34.06 -0.50 19.92
CA LEU A 368 33.84 0.49 18.87
C LEU A 368 32.87 1.59 19.30
N ALA A 369 31.75 1.22 19.94
CA ALA A 369 30.78 2.18 20.45
C ALA A 369 31.38 3.14 21.49
N THR A 370 32.24 2.62 22.37
CA THR A 370 32.94 3.45 23.37
C THR A 370 33.93 4.40 22.69
N LYS A 371 34.69 3.92 21.71
CA LYS A 371 35.67 4.72 20.96
C LYS A 371 35.01 5.86 20.17
N GLU A 372 33.85 5.60 19.56
CA GLU A 372 33.07 6.60 18.81
C GLU A 372 32.11 7.40 19.70
N SER A 373 32.17 7.24 21.03
CA SER A 373 31.33 7.95 22.00
C SER A 373 29.82 7.81 21.77
N LEU A 374 29.37 6.61 21.37
CA LEU A 374 27.96 6.30 21.14
C LEU A 374 27.15 6.26 22.43
N ARG A 375 25.85 6.60 22.32
CA ARG A 375 24.90 6.58 23.44
C ARG A 375 24.53 5.14 23.77
N LYS A 376 24.14 4.88 25.03
CA LYS A 376 23.80 3.52 25.51
C LYS A 376 22.77 2.79 24.61
N HIS A 377 21.76 3.52 24.14
CA HIS A 377 20.68 2.97 23.31
C HIS A 377 21.06 2.73 21.85
N GLU A 378 22.21 3.24 21.41
CA GLU A 378 22.78 3.00 20.09
C GLU A 378 23.62 1.71 20.04
N ILE A 379 23.93 1.14 21.20
CA ILE A 379 24.65 -0.13 21.33
C ILE A 379 23.67 -1.29 21.16
N PRO A 380 23.92 -2.23 20.23
CA PRO A 380 23.07 -3.40 20.07
C PRO A 380 22.88 -4.18 21.38
N SER A 381 21.63 -4.35 21.82
CA SER A 381 21.31 -5.18 22.99
C SER A 381 21.47 -6.66 22.69
N ARG A 382 21.29 -7.05 21.43
CA ARG A 382 21.40 -8.42 20.92
C ARG A 382 21.86 -8.43 19.47
N LEU A 383 22.54 -9.52 19.10
CA LEU A 383 22.96 -9.81 17.72
C LEU A 383 22.16 -10.97 17.13
N ILE A 384 21.94 -10.92 15.83
CA ILE A 384 21.43 -12.02 15.02
C ILE A 384 22.52 -12.31 13.99
N ILE A 385 23.21 -13.43 14.14
CA ILE A 385 24.27 -13.80 13.20
C ILE A 385 23.66 -14.67 12.09
N ASP A 386 23.88 -14.28 10.84
CA ASP A 386 23.44 -14.99 9.65
C ASP A 386 24.60 -15.11 8.67
N PHE A 387 24.92 -16.32 8.21
CA PHE A 387 26.06 -16.54 7.32
C PHE A 387 25.71 -16.35 5.84
N GLU A 388 24.43 -16.12 5.52
CA GLU A 388 23.98 -15.77 4.18
C GLU A 388 24.24 -14.28 3.89
N PRO A 389 25.08 -13.93 2.90
CA PRO A 389 25.31 -12.53 2.53
C PRO A 389 24.06 -11.84 1.98
N PHE A 390 23.91 -10.56 2.25
CA PHE A 390 22.94 -9.70 1.57
C PHE A 390 23.41 -9.44 0.15
N THR A 391 22.58 -9.77 -0.85
CA THR A 391 22.91 -9.55 -2.27
C THR A 391 21.75 -8.92 -3.04
N PRO A 392 21.98 -8.34 -4.23
CA PRO A 392 20.89 -7.91 -5.10
C PRO A 392 20.01 -9.09 -5.55
N GLU A 393 20.60 -10.27 -5.75
CA GLU A 393 19.94 -11.48 -6.24
C GLU A 393 18.94 -12.06 -5.22
N ASN A 394 19.31 -12.10 -3.94
CA ASN A 394 18.36 -12.43 -2.87
C ASN A 394 17.47 -11.25 -2.46
N GLY A 395 17.64 -10.10 -3.13
CA GLY A 395 16.82 -8.92 -2.96
C GLY A 395 17.02 -8.17 -1.66
N LEU A 396 18.00 -8.56 -0.82
CA LEU A 396 18.32 -7.89 0.43
C LEU A 396 19.16 -6.62 0.21
N LEU A 397 19.78 -6.50 -0.96
CA LEU A 397 20.33 -5.25 -1.48
C LEU A 397 19.50 -4.73 -2.66
N THR A 398 19.49 -3.41 -2.83
CA THR A 398 19.02 -2.75 -4.06
C THR A 398 20.04 -2.95 -5.18
N SER A 399 19.65 -2.66 -6.43
CA SER A 399 20.58 -2.61 -7.57
C SER A 399 21.73 -1.61 -7.40
N SER A 400 21.60 -0.68 -6.45
CA SER A 400 22.65 0.28 -6.05
C SER A 400 23.54 -0.22 -4.89
N MET A 401 23.42 -1.50 -4.51
CA MET A 401 24.12 -2.14 -3.38
C MET A 401 23.78 -1.59 -1.98
N LYS A 402 22.72 -0.78 -1.85
CA LYS A 402 22.19 -0.32 -0.55
C LYS A 402 21.27 -1.38 0.08
N LEU A 403 21.29 -1.49 1.41
CA LEU A 403 20.39 -2.37 2.17
C LEU A 403 18.91 -2.08 1.86
N CYS A 404 18.17 -3.12 1.50
CA CYS A 404 16.74 -3.07 1.30
C CYS A 404 16.01 -3.29 2.64
N ARG A 405 15.94 -2.24 3.47
CA ARG A 405 15.52 -2.33 4.89
C ARG A 405 14.18 -3.03 5.12
N TYR A 406 13.18 -2.80 4.28
CA TYR A 406 11.88 -3.46 4.43
C TYR A 406 11.95 -4.98 4.16
N ARG A 407 12.76 -5.41 3.19
CA ARG A 407 13.00 -6.85 2.92
C ARG A 407 13.84 -7.49 4.01
N LEU A 408 14.84 -6.79 4.54
CA LEU A 408 15.61 -7.24 5.70
C LEU A 408 14.72 -7.37 6.94
N ALA A 409 13.87 -6.37 7.21
CA ALA A 409 12.89 -6.44 8.30
C ALA A 409 11.95 -7.64 8.14
N ALA A 410 11.44 -7.89 6.93
CA ALA A 410 10.60 -9.07 6.65
C ALA A 410 11.36 -10.39 6.80
N ARG A 411 12.57 -10.51 6.23
CA ARG A 411 13.42 -11.71 6.29
C ARG A 411 13.78 -12.11 7.73
N TYR A 412 14.01 -11.12 8.58
CA TYR A 412 14.43 -11.32 9.96
C TYR A 412 13.32 -11.12 10.99
N ALA A 413 12.06 -10.89 10.57
CA ALA A 413 10.95 -10.55 11.47
C ALA A 413 10.79 -11.53 12.64
N ALA A 414 10.89 -12.84 12.39
CA ALA A 414 10.79 -13.85 13.44
C ALA A 414 11.98 -13.81 14.43
N ARG A 415 13.20 -13.54 13.94
CA ARG A 415 14.43 -13.51 14.75
C ARG A 415 14.64 -12.15 15.44
N LEU A 416 14.06 -11.06 14.92
CA LEU A 416 14.17 -9.68 15.42
C LEU A 416 13.27 -9.37 16.62
N LYS A 417 12.19 -10.13 16.81
CA LYS A 417 11.31 -9.93 17.97
C LYS A 417 12.08 -10.19 19.27
N ALA A 418 12.19 -9.18 20.13
CA ALA A 418 12.36 -9.41 21.56
C ALA A 418 11.14 -10.19 22.06
N VAL A 419 11.27 -10.89 23.18
CA VAL A 419 10.16 -11.67 23.75
C VAL A 419 9.12 -10.71 24.36
N GLU A 420 8.37 -10.00 23.52
CA GLU A 420 6.99 -9.63 23.79
C GLU A 420 6.11 -10.77 23.28
N SER A 421 5.16 -11.22 24.10
CA SER A 421 4.23 -12.24 23.66
C SER A 421 3.39 -11.71 22.48
N ILE A 422 2.96 -12.59 21.57
CA ILE A 422 2.06 -12.18 20.46
C ILE A 422 0.78 -11.55 21.03
N GLU A 423 0.39 -11.98 22.23
CA GLU A 423 -0.72 -11.47 23.01
C GLU A 423 -0.52 -9.98 23.39
N ASP A 424 0.66 -9.57 23.83
CA ASP A 424 0.95 -8.16 24.19
C ASP A 424 0.97 -7.25 22.97
N ARG A 425 1.52 -7.75 21.85
CA ARG A 425 1.50 -7.04 20.57
C ARG A 425 0.09 -6.88 20.03
N LEU A 426 -0.72 -7.93 20.08
CA LEU A 426 -2.12 -7.88 19.68
C LEU A 426 -2.90 -6.88 20.55
N LYS A 427 -2.63 -6.84 21.84
CA LYS A 427 -3.24 -5.85 22.73
C LYS A 427 -2.95 -4.43 22.27
N SER A 428 -1.68 -4.08 22.04
CA SER A 428 -1.29 -2.75 21.55
C SER A 428 -1.92 -2.40 20.19
N MET A 429 -2.01 -3.38 19.29
CA MET A 429 -2.68 -3.17 17.99
C MET A 429 -4.17 -2.93 18.13
N ILE A 430 -4.85 -3.65 19.01
CA ILE A 430 -6.29 -3.48 19.26
C ILE A 430 -6.54 -2.12 19.90
N GLU A 431 -5.74 -1.71 20.89
CA GLU A 431 -5.83 -0.38 21.51
C GLU A 431 -5.62 0.75 20.49
N THR A 432 -4.65 0.59 19.60
CA THR A 432 -4.38 1.55 18.51
C THR A 432 -5.49 1.57 17.46
N ALA A 433 -6.03 0.40 17.09
CA ALA A 433 -7.10 0.30 16.09
C ALA A 433 -8.43 0.87 16.61
N THR A 434 -8.72 0.66 17.91
CA THR A 434 -9.97 1.09 18.57
C THR A 434 -9.89 2.51 19.15
N GLY A 435 -8.70 3.03 19.42
CA GLY A 435 -8.51 4.31 20.11
C GLY A 435 -8.86 4.27 21.61
N HIS A 436 -9.08 3.09 22.19
CA HIS A 436 -9.42 2.90 23.60
C HIS A 436 -8.33 2.11 24.32
N GLN A 437 -7.94 2.56 25.52
CA GLN A 437 -7.10 1.76 26.42
C GLN A 437 -7.90 0.57 26.96
N LEU A 438 -7.33 -0.63 26.94
CA LEU A 438 -8.04 -1.85 27.32
C LEU A 438 -7.47 -2.47 28.59
N THR A 439 -8.35 -2.68 29.56
CA THR A 439 -8.16 -3.66 30.65
C THR A 439 -8.46 -5.05 30.12
N ILE A 440 -7.50 -5.71 29.47
CA ILE A 440 -7.71 -7.02 28.85
C ILE A 440 -7.47 -8.16 29.85
N ASP A 441 -8.48 -9.02 30.01
CA ASP A 441 -8.35 -10.45 30.32
C ASP A 441 -8.22 -11.24 29.00
N GLN A 442 -7.42 -12.29 28.95
CA GLN A 442 -7.13 -13.11 27.75
C GLN A 442 -8.39 -13.71 27.09
N ALA A 443 -9.51 -13.78 27.83
CA ALA A 443 -10.81 -14.22 27.35
C ALA A 443 -11.64 -13.12 26.62
N THR A 444 -11.15 -11.88 26.54
CA THR A 444 -11.92 -10.77 25.97
C THR A 444 -12.15 -10.97 24.47
N ASN A 445 -13.41 -10.86 24.04
CA ASN A 445 -13.81 -11.00 22.64
C ASN A 445 -13.66 -9.66 21.90
N PHE A 446 -13.04 -9.68 20.73
CA PHE A 446 -12.80 -8.49 19.90
C PHE A 446 -14.09 -7.71 19.53
N ILE A 447 -15.22 -8.39 19.34
CA ILE A 447 -16.53 -7.80 19.03
C ILE A 447 -17.12 -7.07 20.24
N SER A 448 -16.83 -7.54 21.47
CA SER A 448 -17.40 -6.97 22.70
C SER A 448 -16.80 -5.61 23.10
N ILE A 449 -15.67 -5.24 22.48
CA ILE A 449 -14.92 -4.00 22.76
C ILE A 449 -15.48 -2.79 21.97
N GLY A 450 -16.54 -2.96 21.17
CA GLY A 450 -17.11 -1.87 20.36
C GLY A 450 -16.42 -1.68 19.01
N SER A 451 -15.61 -2.66 18.59
CA SER A 451 -14.93 -2.70 17.30
C SER A 451 -15.94 -2.74 16.15
N ASP A 452 -15.93 -1.71 15.31
CA ASP A 452 -16.73 -1.67 14.08
C ASP A 452 -16.01 -2.34 12.89
N SER A 453 -16.66 -2.36 11.73
CA SER A 453 -16.10 -2.91 10.49
C SER A 453 -14.74 -2.31 10.12
N LEU A 454 -14.59 -1.01 10.37
CA LEU A 454 -13.39 -0.23 10.06
C LEU A 454 -12.22 -0.61 10.98
N THR A 455 -12.49 -0.80 12.27
CA THR A 455 -11.51 -1.24 13.26
C THR A 455 -10.92 -2.61 12.92
N ALA A 456 -11.75 -3.55 12.44
CA ALA A 456 -11.27 -4.88 12.05
C ALA A 456 -10.37 -4.87 10.81
N VAL A 457 -10.67 -4.00 9.82
CA VAL A 457 -9.80 -3.83 8.64
C VAL A 457 -8.46 -3.26 9.03
N ARG A 458 -8.45 -2.22 9.88
CA ARG A 458 -7.22 -1.62 10.41
C ARG A 458 -6.40 -2.66 11.17
N LEU A 459 -7.03 -3.43 12.05
CA LEU A 459 -6.36 -4.46 12.84
C LEU A 459 -5.79 -5.59 11.95
N SER A 460 -6.55 -6.13 11.00
CA SER A 460 -6.07 -7.14 10.04
C SER A 460 -4.82 -6.65 9.31
N ARG A 461 -4.81 -5.38 8.89
CA ARG A 461 -3.66 -4.76 8.22
C ARG A 461 -2.49 -4.55 9.17
N MET A 462 -2.73 -4.14 10.41
CA MET A 462 -1.68 -3.97 11.42
C MET A 462 -1.02 -5.31 11.75
N ILE A 463 -1.81 -6.39 11.89
CA ILE A 463 -1.32 -7.76 12.08
C ILE A 463 -0.48 -8.19 10.87
N TYR A 464 -0.94 -7.94 9.65
CA TYR A 464 -0.16 -8.27 8.46
C TYR A 464 1.14 -7.47 8.37
N ASN A 465 1.09 -6.16 8.62
CA ASN A 465 2.25 -5.26 8.51
C ASN A 465 3.31 -5.53 9.60
N ASP A 466 2.90 -5.84 10.83
CA ASP A 466 3.81 -6.04 11.97
C ASP A 466 4.20 -7.51 12.19
N LEU A 467 3.26 -8.44 11.95
CA LEU A 467 3.46 -9.87 12.24
C LEU A 467 3.58 -10.73 10.98
N GLY A 468 3.30 -10.20 9.78
CA GLY A 468 3.46 -10.90 8.50
C GLY A 468 2.39 -11.97 8.23
N VAL A 469 1.37 -12.06 9.08
CA VAL A 469 0.30 -13.08 8.96
C VAL A 469 -0.95 -12.45 8.38
N PRO A 470 -1.43 -12.89 7.19
CA PRO A 470 -2.67 -12.39 6.63
C PRO A 470 -3.84 -12.98 7.42
N ILE A 471 -4.59 -12.12 8.14
CA ILE A 471 -5.82 -12.53 8.84
C ILE A 471 -7.03 -12.07 8.03
N PRO A 472 -7.78 -12.98 7.40
CA PRO A 472 -9.04 -12.68 6.75
C PRO A 472 -10.05 -11.98 7.69
N LEU A 473 -10.78 -11.00 7.18
CA LEU A 473 -11.71 -10.20 7.99
C LEU A 473 -12.79 -11.05 8.67
N ASN A 474 -13.25 -12.12 8.03
CA ASN A 474 -14.24 -13.03 8.60
C ASN A 474 -13.79 -13.67 9.92
N ILE A 475 -12.49 -13.93 10.08
CA ILE A 475 -11.93 -14.49 11.32
C ILE A 475 -12.07 -13.49 12.47
N LEU A 476 -11.81 -12.21 12.23
CA LEU A 476 -11.90 -11.17 13.26
C LEU A 476 -13.34 -10.92 13.76
N PHE A 477 -14.36 -11.33 12.99
CA PHE A 477 -15.77 -11.17 13.34
C PHE A 477 -16.41 -12.44 13.91
N GLU A 478 -15.63 -13.45 14.28
CA GLU A 478 -16.18 -14.63 14.97
C GLU A 478 -16.48 -14.35 16.45
N SER A 479 -17.63 -14.84 16.91
CA SER A 479 -18.12 -14.69 18.29
C SER A 479 -17.29 -15.44 19.34
N ASN A 480 -16.31 -16.23 18.94
CA ASN A 480 -15.33 -16.89 19.81
C ASN A 480 -13.89 -16.34 19.61
N MET A 481 -13.71 -15.29 18.79
CA MET A 481 -12.39 -14.74 18.51
C MET A 481 -11.90 -13.87 19.68
N THR A 482 -11.21 -14.51 20.62
CA THR A 482 -10.52 -13.88 21.74
C THR A 482 -9.10 -13.47 21.35
N LEU A 483 -8.47 -12.62 22.15
CA LEU A 483 -7.05 -12.28 22.01
C LEU A 483 -6.16 -13.52 21.94
N ASN A 484 -6.44 -14.52 22.78
CA ASN A 484 -5.67 -15.77 22.84
C ASN A 484 -5.87 -16.65 21.59
N ASN A 485 -7.11 -16.74 21.09
CA ASN A 485 -7.40 -17.48 19.87
C ASN A 485 -6.74 -16.83 18.65
N LEU A 486 -6.79 -15.50 18.57
CA LEU A 486 -6.11 -14.75 17.53
C LEU A 486 -4.58 -14.90 17.63
N ALA A 487 -4.02 -14.89 18.84
CA ALA A 487 -2.59 -15.14 19.07
C ALA A 487 -2.18 -16.56 18.63
N ASN A 488 -2.97 -17.57 18.94
CA ASN A 488 -2.71 -18.96 18.54
C ASN A 488 -2.77 -19.15 17.02
N LEU A 489 -3.71 -18.48 16.34
CA LEU A 489 -3.80 -18.46 14.88
C LEU A 489 -2.58 -17.81 14.22
N ILE A 490 -2.07 -16.73 14.81
CA ILE A 490 -0.85 -16.06 14.34
C ILE A 490 0.38 -16.92 14.59
N LYS A 491 0.43 -17.66 15.71
CA LYS A 491 1.49 -18.64 16.02
C LYS A 491 1.47 -19.83 15.05
N ASN A 492 0.29 -20.23 14.58
CA ASN A 492 0.11 -21.39 13.69
C ASN A 492 -0.71 -21.04 12.44
N PRO A 493 -0.13 -20.33 11.44
CA PRO A 493 -0.87 -19.85 10.27
C PRO A 493 -1.49 -20.97 9.42
N SER A 494 -1.02 -22.21 9.53
CA SER A 494 -1.63 -23.38 8.87
C SER A 494 -3.08 -23.62 9.33
N GLN A 495 -3.46 -23.19 10.53
CA GLN A 495 -4.84 -23.26 11.02
C GLN A 495 -5.77 -22.25 10.33
N ILE A 496 -5.24 -21.20 9.68
CA ILE A 496 -6.06 -20.24 8.91
C ILE A 496 -6.74 -20.94 7.71
N LEU A 497 -6.10 -21.98 7.15
CA LEU A 497 -6.67 -22.79 6.09
C LEU A 497 -7.91 -23.57 6.56
N SER A 498 -7.91 -24.09 7.80
CA SER A 498 -9.06 -24.82 8.36
C SER A 498 -10.27 -23.91 8.63
N PHE A 499 -10.06 -22.61 8.82
CA PHE A 499 -11.16 -21.62 8.89
C PHE A 499 -11.85 -21.40 7.53
N SER A 500 -11.07 -21.42 6.44
CA SER A 500 -11.63 -21.32 5.08
C SER A 500 -12.49 -22.55 4.74
N ASP A 501 -12.07 -23.74 5.17
CA ASP A 501 -12.86 -24.96 5.04
C ASP A 501 -14.11 -24.95 5.93
N SER A 502 -14.03 -24.34 7.12
CA SER A 502 -15.16 -24.18 8.04
C SER A 502 -16.26 -23.27 7.46
N ILE A 503 -15.91 -22.12 6.87
CA ILE A 503 -16.90 -21.23 6.26
C ILE A 503 -17.56 -21.88 5.03
N ILE A 504 -16.79 -22.58 4.19
CA ILE A 504 -17.36 -23.32 3.05
C ILE A 504 -18.33 -24.39 3.55
N SER A 505 -17.95 -25.12 4.60
CA SER A 505 -18.82 -26.12 5.24
C SER A 505 -20.10 -25.48 5.80
N GLN A 506 -20.00 -24.31 6.42
CA GLN A 506 -21.16 -23.56 6.91
C GLN A 506 -22.08 -23.13 5.76
N LEU A 507 -21.54 -22.55 4.69
CA LEU A 507 -22.31 -22.15 3.51
C LEU A 507 -23.05 -23.34 2.89
N LEU A 508 -22.37 -24.48 2.77
CA LEU A 508 -22.96 -25.72 2.27
C LEU A 508 -24.10 -26.18 3.20
N ASN A 509 -23.88 -26.22 4.51
CA ASN A 509 -24.90 -26.62 5.49
C ASN A 509 -26.13 -25.71 5.45
N ASP A 510 -25.92 -24.39 5.50
CA ASP A 510 -27.00 -23.40 5.45
C ASP A 510 -27.75 -23.45 4.10
N SER A 511 -27.06 -23.75 2.99
CA SER A 511 -27.69 -23.86 1.66
C SER A 511 -28.58 -25.09 1.50
N VAL A 512 -28.36 -26.13 2.31
CA VAL A 512 -29.15 -27.36 2.28
C VAL A 512 -30.18 -27.45 3.40
N GLN A 513 -30.27 -26.42 4.26
CA GLN A 513 -31.18 -26.36 5.41
C GLN A 513 -32.59 -26.85 5.03
N GLU A 514 -33.16 -27.72 5.88
CA GLU A 514 -34.50 -28.23 5.66
C GLU A 514 -35.54 -27.10 5.78
N LEU A 515 -36.38 -26.98 4.74
CA LEU A 515 -37.43 -25.97 4.72
C LEU A 515 -38.63 -26.38 5.59
N ASN A 516 -38.75 -27.67 5.94
CA ASN A 516 -39.86 -28.24 6.72
C ASN A 516 -41.26 -27.88 6.17
N ILE A 517 -41.37 -27.83 4.84
CA ILE A 517 -42.63 -27.53 4.14
C ILE A 517 -43.30 -28.84 3.74
N LYS A 518 -44.53 -29.07 4.21
CA LYS A 518 -45.39 -30.11 3.65
C LYS A 518 -45.99 -29.59 2.35
N ILE A 519 -45.74 -30.29 1.25
CA ILE A 519 -46.44 -30.03 -0.02
C ILE A 519 -47.84 -30.62 0.13
N ASP A 520 -48.78 -29.76 0.53
CA ASP A 520 -50.20 -30.08 0.54
C ASP A 520 -50.78 -29.73 -0.84
N GLU A 521 -51.96 -30.26 -1.22
CA GLU A 521 -52.70 -29.87 -2.45
C GLU A 521 -53.27 -28.43 -2.35
N LYS A 522 -52.45 -27.45 -1.94
CA LYS A 522 -52.84 -26.04 -1.84
C LYS A 522 -52.81 -25.41 -3.22
N LYS A 523 -53.85 -24.63 -3.54
CA LYS A 523 -53.89 -23.81 -4.75
C LYS A 523 -53.00 -22.57 -4.58
N ASN A 524 -52.40 -22.11 -5.68
CA ASN A 524 -51.74 -20.81 -5.74
C ASN A 524 -52.78 -19.69 -5.65
N ARG A 525 -52.44 -18.56 -5.03
CA ARG A 525 -53.32 -17.37 -4.97
C ARG A 525 -53.58 -16.77 -6.35
N SER A 526 -54.72 -16.06 -6.46
CA SER A 526 -55.20 -15.39 -7.69
C SER A 526 -54.18 -14.40 -8.26
N MET A 527 -54.16 -14.26 -9.59
CA MET A 527 -53.20 -13.42 -10.33
C MET A 527 -53.58 -11.92 -10.38
N SER A 528 -54.69 -11.52 -9.76
CA SER A 528 -55.07 -10.09 -9.59
C SER A 528 -54.89 -9.66 -8.14
N PRO A 529 -53.65 -9.36 -7.70
CA PRO A 529 -53.37 -9.11 -6.30
C PRO A 529 -53.97 -7.77 -5.83
N SER A 530 -54.64 -7.80 -4.69
CA SER A 530 -55.14 -6.60 -4.00
C SER A 530 -54.23 -6.17 -2.85
N THR A 531 -53.44 -7.10 -2.31
CA THR A 531 -52.48 -6.81 -1.22
C THR A 531 -51.09 -7.34 -1.57
N ILE A 532 -50.10 -6.46 -1.63
CA ILE A 532 -48.72 -6.78 -2.00
C ILE A 532 -47.83 -6.58 -0.78
N PHE A 533 -47.05 -7.58 -0.41
CA PHE A 533 -46.04 -7.45 0.65
C PHE A 533 -44.68 -7.16 0.04
N ILE A 534 -44.00 -6.14 0.55
CA ILE A 534 -42.69 -5.74 0.08
C ILE A 534 -41.72 -5.54 1.24
N THR A 535 -40.50 -6.05 1.08
CA THR A 535 -39.41 -5.78 2.02
C THR A 535 -38.32 -4.93 1.38
N GLY A 536 -37.63 -4.13 2.19
CA GLY A 536 -36.50 -3.31 1.73
C GLY A 536 -36.87 -1.95 1.13
N THR A 537 -38.07 -1.43 1.39
CA THR A 537 -38.56 -0.13 0.86
C THR A 537 -37.81 1.08 1.41
N THR A 538 -37.16 0.95 2.56
CA THR A 538 -36.23 1.97 3.11
C THR A 538 -34.82 1.88 2.52
N GLY A 539 -34.60 1.00 1.55
CA GLY A 539 -33.34 0.88 0.81
C GLY A 539 -33.47 1.46 -0.60
N PHE A 540 -32.37 1.43 -1.36
CA PHE A 540 -32.32 2.04 -2.69
C PHE A 540 -33.24 1.33 -3.70
N VAL A 541 -32.94 0.08 -4.07
CA VAL A 541 -33.72 -0.67 -5.07
C VAL A 541 -35.18 -0.86 -4.64
N GLY A 542 -35.42 -1.14 -3.36
CA GLY A 542 -36.77 -1.37 -2.84
C GLY A 542 -37.68 -0.14 -2.91
N ALA A 543 -37.14 1.08 -2.82
CA ALA A 543 -37.91 2.30 -3.01
C ALA A 543 -38.34 2.50 -4.47
N PHE A 544 -37.45 2.26 -5.43
CA PHE A 544 -37.79 2.27 -6.86
C PHE A 544 -38.79 1.17 -7.21
N LEU A 545 -38.64 -0.02 -6.60
CA LEU A 545 -39.59 -1.11 -6.76
C LEU A 545 -40.98 -0.73 -6.23
N LEU A 546 -41.08 -0.12 -5.04
CA LEU A 546 -42.35 0.36 -4.49
C LEU A 546 -42.98 1.43 -5.41
N ALA A 547 -42.20 2.40 -5.89
CA ALA A 547 -42.68 3.46 -6.77
C ALA A 547 -43.26 2.89 -8.08
N GLU A 548 -42.57 1.94 -8.70
CA GLU A 548 -43.05 1.28 -9.93
C GLU A 548 -44.29 0.41 -9.66
N LEU A 549 -44.31 -0.32 -8.55
CA LEU A 549 -45.48 -1.10 -8.16
C LEU A 549 -46.73 -0.22 -7.93
N LEU A 550 -46.57 0.93 -7.27
CA LEU A 550 -47.65 1.92 -7.09
C LEU A 550 -48.18 2.44 -8.43
N LYS A 551 -47.31 2.61 -9.42
CA LYS A 551 -47.66 3.08 -10.77
C LYS A 551 -48.40 2.02 -11.58
N VAL A 552 -47.97 0.77 -11.51
CA VAL A 552 -48.46 -0.33 -12.37
C VAL A 552 -49.74 -0.96 -11.83
N TYR A 553 -49.86 -1.13 -10.52
CA TYR A 553 -51.02 -1.80 -9.92
C TYR A 553 -52.19 -0.83 -9.69
N PRO A 554 -53.45 -1.31 -9.79
CA PRO A 554 -54.64 -0.50 -9.57
C PRO A 554 -54.67 0.28 -8.25
N SER A 555 -55.45 1.37 -8.21
CA SER A 555 -55.57 2.27 -7.06
C SER A 555 -56.10 1.59 -5.78
N HIS A 556 -56.87 0.50 -5.90
CA HIS A 556 -57.38 -0.26 -4.76
C HIS A 556 -56.31 -1.15 -4.11
N CYS A 557 -55.18 -1.42 -4.77
CA CYS A 557 -54.14 -2.27 -4.23
C CYS A 557 -53.43 -1.58 -3.05
N LYS A 558 -53.19 -2.34 -1.98
CA LYS A 558 -52.43 -1.93 -0.80
C LYS A 558 -51.05 -2.57 -0.77
N PHE A 559 -50.05 -1.83 -0.33
CA PHE A 559 -48.66 -2.24 -0.26
C PHE A 559 -48.22 -2.31 1.20
N ILE A 560 -48.10 -3.51 1.75
CA ILE A 560 -47.62 -3.72 3.11
C ILE A 560 -46.10 -3.72 3.07
N CYS A 561 -45.47 -2.70 3.65
CA CYS A 561 -44.03 -2.50 3.62
C CYS A 561 -43.42 -2.84 4.99
N LEU A 562 -42.57 -3.87 5.04
CA LEU A 562 -41.87 -4.24 6.28
C LEU A 562 -40.72 -3.26 6.56
N VAL A 563 -40.77 -2.59 7.71
CA VAL A 563 -39.80 -1.57 8.12
C VAL A 563 -39.24 -1.85 9.51
N ARG A 564 -37.92 -2.07 9.57
CA ARG A 564 -37.18 -2.15 10.84
C ARG A 564 -37.03 -0.75 11.42
N CYS A 565 -37.59 -0.43 12.58
CA CYS A 565 -37.40 0.88 13.21
C CYS A 565 -37.51 0.77 14.73
N SER A 566 -37.00 1.78 15.45
CA SER A 566 -37.20 1.86 16.91
C SER A 566 -38.67 2.09 17.24
N VAL A 567 -39.06 1.77 18.47
CA VAL A 567 -40.45 1.94 18.93
C VAL A 567 -40.91 3.41 18.83
N SER A 568 -39.98 4.35 19.00
CA SER A 568 -40.21 5.79 18.92
C SER A 568 -40.34 6.37 17.50
N THR A 569 -39.98 5.60 16.47
CA THR A 569 -39.99 6.08 15.07
C THR A 569 -41.19 5.53 14.33
N ASN A 570 -41.95 6.38 13.63
CA ASN A 570 -43.02 5.91 12.76
C ASN A 570 -42.41 5.20 11.52
N PRO A 571 -42.81 3.96 11.21
CA PRO A 571 -42.26 3.23 10.06
C PRO A 571 -42.54 3.91 8.72
N LEU A 572 -43.63 4.67 8.58
CA LEU A 572 -43.95 5.40 7.36
C LEU A 572 -42.94 6.51 7.07
N ASP A 573 -42.53 7.26 8.10
CA ASP A 573 -41.57 8.36 7.98
C ASP A 573 -40.28 7.88 7.33
N ARG A 574 -39.78 6.69 7.71
CA ARG A 574 -38.58 6.10 7.10
C ARG A 574 -38.72 5.82 5.60
N ILE A 575 -39.90 5.39 5.16
CA ILE A 575 -40.18 5.16 3.73
C ILE A 575 -40.26 6.50 3.02
N GLN A 576 -41.02 7.44 3.60
CA GLN A 576 -41.23 8.77 3.05
C GLN A 576 -39.92 9.54 2.91
N GLU A 577 -39.10 9.62 3.97
CA GLU A 577 -37.78 10.27 3.94
C GLU A 577 -36.89 9.71 2.83
N ASN A 578 -36.80 8.38 2.71
CA ASN A 578 -36.00 7.73 1.69
C ASN A 578 -36.54 7.98 0.28
N MET A 579 -37.86 7.90 0.08
CA MET A 579 -38.48 8.18 -1.21
C MET A 579 -38.41 9.67 -1.58
N MET A 580 -38.48 10.59 -0.62
CA MET A 580 -38.28 12.02 -0.87
C MET A 580 -36.84 12.31 -1.29
N PHE A 581 -35.85 11.72 -0.60
CA PHE A 581 -34.44 11.80 -0.99
C PHE A 581 -34.21 11.29 -2.42
N LEU A 582 -34.84 10.17 -2.77
CA LEU A 582 -34.75 9.58 -4.12
C LEU A 582 -35.66 10.25 -5.16
N GLN A 583 -36.41 11.30 -4.79
CA GLN A 583 -37.38 12.01 -5.65
C GLN A 583 -38.48 11.10 -6.23
N LEU A 584 -39.00 10.18 -5.40
CA LEU A 584 -40.02 9.18 -5.73
C LEU A 584 -41.33 9.36 -4.96
N TRP A 585 -41.35 10.18 -3.90
CA TRP A 585 -42.53 10.33 -3.06
C TRP A 585 -43.67 11.02 -3.82
N ASN A 586 -44.85 10.40 -3.79
CA ASN A 586 -46.09 10.95 -4.32
C ASN A 586 -47.16 10.87 -3.22
N GLU A 587 -47.63 12.04 -2.76
CA GLU A 587 -48.64 12.16 -1.69
C GLU A 587 -49.96 11.45 -2.04
N GLU A 588 -50.34 11.41 -3.32
CA GLU A 588 -51.58 10.74 -3.77
C GLU A 588 -51.55 9.22 -3.53
N CYS A 589 -50.35 8.65 -3.40
CA CYS A 589 -50.14 7.22 -3.19
C CYS A 589 -49.99 6.85 -1.70
N GLN A 590 -49.93 7.81 -0.78
CA GLN A 590 -49.67 7.56 0.64
C GLN A 590 -50.68 6.59 1.25
N ASP A 591 -51.97 6.75 0.95
CA ASP A 591 -53.04 5.90 1.48
C ASP A 591 -52.93 4.43 1.05
N ARG A 592 -52.13 4.15 0.02
CA ARG A 592 -51.88 2.79 -0.47
C ARG A 592 -50.69 2.13 0.22
N ILE A 593 -49.84 2.89 0.91
CA ILE A 593 -48.66 2.39 1.62
C ILE A 593 -49.02 2.08 3.08
N VAL A 594 -48.94 0.81 3.44
CA VAL A 594 -49.17 0.32 4.80
C VAL A 594 -47.83 -0.05 5.42
N ALA A 595 -47.26 0.86 6.21
CA ALA A 595 -45.96 0.64 6.84
C ALA A 595 -46.10 -0.29 8.07
N LEU A 596 -45.56 -1.50 7.97
CA LEU A 596 -45.57 -2.52 9.02
C LEU A 596 -44.23 -2.52 9.74
N ARG A 597 -44.22 -2.20 11.03
CA ARG A 597 -43.02 -2.33 11.86
C ARG A 597 -42.68 -3.81 12.04
N GLY A 598 -41.47 -4.20 11.67
CA GLY A 598 -40.95 -5.55 11.90
C GLY A 598 -39.50 -5.68 11.44
N ASP A 599 -38.84 -6.77 11.83
CA ASP A 599 -37.43 -7.01 11.54
C ASP A 599 -37.24 -8.34 10.82
N LEU A 600 -36.80 -8.26 9.57
CA LEU A 600 -36.49 -9.42 8.73
C LEU A 600 -35.46 -10.37 9.37
N ALA A 601 -34.61 -9.87 10.26
CA ALA A 601 -33.61 -10.68 10.97
C ALA A 601 -34.16 -11.46 12.18
N GLN A 602 -35.46 -11.36 12.46
CA GLN A 602 -36.13 -11.98 13.62
C GLN A 602 -37.19 -12.98 13.17
N GLU A 603 -37.43 -14.00 13.99
CA GLU A 603 -38.49 -14.99 13.75
C GLU A 603 -39.85 -14.29 13.61
N ARG A 604 -40.66 -14.69 12.63
CA ARG A 604 -41.94 -14.06 12.27
C ARG A 604 -41.85 -12.55 12.08
N PHE A 605 -40.70 -12.05 11.65
CA PHE A 605 -40.41 -10.62 11.52
C PHE A 605 -40.53 -9.83 12.84
N ALA A 606 -40.38 -10.48 14.00
CA ALA A 606 -40.69 -9.96 15.33
C ALA A 606 -42.18 -9.60 15.56
N LEU A 607 -43.09 -10.17 14.77
CA LEU A 607 -44.53 -10.08 14.95
C LEU A 607 -45.03 -11.17 15.90
N ASP A 608 -46.13 -10.89 16.60
CA ASP A 608 -46.86 -11.93 17.32
C ASP A 608 -47.56 -12.90 16.34
N ASN A 609 -47.98 -14.05 16.85
CA ASN A 609 -48.57 -15.13 16.04
C ASN A 609 -49.88 -14.72 15.35
N GLU A 610 -50.68 -13.86 15.98
CA GLU A 610 -51.97 -13.43 15.45
C GLU A 610 -51.74 -12.48 14.26
N THR A 611 -50.91 -11.44 14.46
CA THR A 611 -50.52 -10.49 13.42
C THR A 611 -49.83 -11.19 12.25
N TYR A 612 -48.91 -12.13 12.52
CA TYR A 612 -48.22 -12.90 11.47
C TYR A 612 -49.20 -13.77 10.66
N SER A 613 -50.16 -14.40 11.31
CA SER A 613 -51.17 -15.24 10.63
C SER A 613 -52.17 -14.41 9.83
N GLU A 614 -52.59 -13.26 10.37
CA GLU A 614 -53.44 -12.32 9.63
C GLU A 614 -52.72 -11.80 8.37
N LEU A 615 -51.45 -11.42 8.53
CA LEU A 615 -50.60 -10.98 7.43
C LEU A 615 -50.51 -12.05 6.33
N ALA A 616 -50.18 -13.29 6.68
CA ALA A 616 -50.12 -14.41 5.73
C ALA A 616 -51.45 -14.65 5.01
N ASN A 617 -52.58 -14.45 5.67
CA ASN A 617 -53.89 -14.64 5.07
C ASN A 617 -54.29 -13.50 4.13
N ARG A 618 -53.74 -12.29 4.30
CA ARG A 618 -54.10 -11.11 3.48
C ARG A 618 -53.23 -10.92 2.25
N ILE A 619 -51.98 -11.37 2.24
CA ILE A 619 -51.02 -11.08 1.15
C ILE A 619 -51.25 -11.95 -0.08
N ASP A 620 -51.33 -11.33 -1.24
CA ASP A 620 -51.51 -12.03 -2.52
C ASP A 620 -50.18 -12.33 -3.23
N ILE A 621 -49.17 -11.48 -3.08
CA ILE A 621 -47.84 -11.64 -3.67
C ILE A 621 -46.77 -10.95 -2.81
N ILE A 622 -45.57 -11.53 -2.76
CA ILE A 622 -44.43 -11.01 -2.02
C ILE A 622 -43.34 -10.54 -3.00
N PHE A 623 -42.86 -9.31 -2.83
CA PHE A 623 -41.63 -8.81 -3.43
C PHE A 623 -40.54 -8.71 -2.37
N HIS A 624 -39.60 -9.66 -2.38
CA HIS A 624 -38.54 -9.73 -1.39
C HIS A 624 -37.27 -9.05 -1.91
N CYS A 625 -37.12 -7.76 -1.58
CA CYS A 625 -35.93 -6.95 -1.93
C CYS A 625 -35.03 -6.63 -0.72
N GLY A 626 -35.52 -6.83 0.51
CA GLY A 626 -34.78 -6.52 1.73
C GLY A 626 -33.52 -7.37 1.89
N ALA A 627 -32.38 -6.70 1.99
CA ALA A 627 -31.09 -7.30 2.32
C ALA A 627 -30.17 -6.25 2.94
N THR A 628 -29.25 -6.70 3.80
CA THR A 628 -28.09 -5.90 4.20
C THR A 628 -27.03 -6.03 3.10
N VAL A 629 -26.72 -4.92 2.43
CA VAL A 629 -25.74 -4.86 1.34
C VAL A 629 -24.46 -4.23 1.87
N ASN A 630 -23.47 -5.05 2.20
CA ASN A 630 -22.15 -4.60 2.62
C ASN A 630 -21.09 -5.58 2.11
N PHE A 631 -20.18 -5.11 1.26
CA PHE A 631 -19.17 -5.94 0.60
C PHE A 631 -17.95 -6.25 1.48
N VAL A 632 -17.82 -5.57 2.62
CA VAL A 632 -16.72 -5.74 3.59
C VAL A 632 -17.11 -6.72 4.69
N LEU A 633 -18.39 -6.73 5.09
CA LEU A 633 -18.88 -7.60 6.15
C LEU A 633 -18.81 -9.09 5.75
N PRO A 634 -18.43 -9.97 6.69
CA PRO A 634 -18.44 -11.40 6.48
C PRO A 634 -19.85 -11.99 6.50
N TYR A 635 -19.97 -13.20 5.95
CA TYR A 635 -21.24 -13.93 5.79
C TYR A 635 -22.07 -14.01 7.08
N ASN A 636 -21.45 -14.34 8.22
CA ASN A 636 -22.16 -14.52 9.50
C ASN A 636 -22.91 -13.25 9.97
N LYS A 637 -22.39 -12.05 9.68
CA LYS A 637 -23.05 -10.76 9.99
C LYS A 637 -24.20 -10.44 9.04
N LEU A 638 -24.22 -11.07 7.86
CA LEU A 638 -25.24 -10.89 6.84
C LEU A 638 -26.28 -12.02 6.84
N TYR A 639 -25.98 -13.15 7.51
CA TYR A 639 -26.83 -14.33 7.58
C TYR A 639 -28.25 -14.01 8.06
N SER A 640 -28.38 -13.32 9.19
CA SER A 640 -29.68 -13.08 9.82
C SER A 640 -30.65 -12.33 8.90
N SER A 641 -30.19 -11.27 8.25
CA SER A 641 -31.05 -10.49 7.35
C SER A 641 -31.22 -11.13 5.97
N ASN A 642 -30.16 -11.73 5.42
CA ASN A 642 -30.15 -12.11 4.00
C ASN A 642 -30.55 -13.58 3.80
N VAL A 643 -30.15 -14.48 4.70
CA VAL A 643 -30.43 -15.92 4.61
C VAL A 643 -31.63 -16.28 5.47
N PHE A 644 -31.54 -16.04 6.78
CA PHE A 644 -32.64 -16.33 7.70
C PHE A 644 -33.89 -15.50 7.37
N GLY A 645 -33.73 -14.23 7.02
CA GLY A 645 -34.81 -13.41 6.49
C GLY A 645 -35.50 -14.00 5.26
N THR A 646 -34.74 -14.59 4.34
CA THR A 646 -35.30 -15.29 3.17
C THR A 646 -36.07 -16.55 3.60
N LEU A 647 -35.58 -17.28 4.61
CA LEU A 647 -36.32 -18.41 5.20
C LEU A 647 -37.66 -17.97 5.82
N GLU A 648 -37.68 -16.86 6.55
CA GLU A 648 -38.93 -16.31 7.11
C GLU A 648 -39.91 -15.89 6.01
N ILE A 649 -39.42 -15.38 4.88
CA ILE A 649 -40.26 -15.11 3.70
C ILE A 649 -40.85 -16.40 3.11
N ILE A 650 -40.03 -17.46 2.99
CA ILE A 650 -40.51 -18.78 2.54
C ILE A 650 -41.55 -19.34 3.51
N ARG A 651 -41.34 -19.20 4.82
CA ARG A 651 -42.30 -19.59 5.87
C ARG A 651 -43.60 -18.79 5.76
N LEU A 652 -43.53 -17.47 5.57
CA LEU A 652 -44.72 -16.65 5.37
C LEU A 652 -45.50 -17.09 4.12
N ALA A 653 -44.80 -17.33 3.02
CA ALA A 653 -45.38 -17.74 1.75
C ALA A 653 -46.10 -19.10 1.81
N THR A 654 -45.81 -19.91 2.83
CA THR A 654 -46.34 -21.27 3.03
C THR A 654 -47.24 -21.42 4.24
N HIS A 655 -47.35 -20.38 5.07
CA HIS A 655 -48.13 -20.38 6.32
C HIS A 655 -49.63 -20.48 6.08
N ALA A 656 -50.15 -19.81 5.04
CA ALA A 656 -51.57 -19.79 4.73
C ALA A 656 -52.06 -21.10 4.07
N THR A 657 -53.37 -21.21 3.87
CA THR A 657 -54.01 -22.33 3.16
C THR A 657 -53.76 -22.32 1.64
N THR A 658 -53.17 -21.24 1.12
CA THR A 658 -52.75 -21.09 -0.28
C THR A 658 -51.30 -20.63 -0.32
N TYR A 659 -50.58 -21.01 -1.38
CA TYR A 659 -49.20 -20.54 -1.58
C TYR A 659 -49.19 -19.11 -2.11
N ILE A 660 -48.37 -18.26 -1.49
CA ILE A 660 -48.16 -16.88 -1.89
C ILE A 660 -46.96 -16.83 -2.86
N PRO A 661 -47.13 -16.33 -4.09
CA PRO A 661 -46.03 -16.14 -5.01
C PRO A 661 -44.94 -15.19 -4.46
N VAL A 662 -43.67 -15.54 -4.69
CA VAL A 662 -42.51 -14.78 -4.22
C VAL A 662 -41.64 -14.33 -5.39
N GLN A 663 -41.46 -13.02 -5.51
CA GLN A 663 -40.54 -12.36 -6.43
C GLN A 663 -39.27 -11.98 -5.66
N TYR A 664 -38.22 -12.80 -5.78
CA TYR A 664 -36.99 -12.65 -5.01
C TYR A 664 -35.93 -11.86 -5.77
N ILE A 665 -35.45 -10.77 -5.18
CA ILE A 665 -34.41 -9.94 -5.77
C ILE A 665 -33.04 -10.44 -5.33
N SER A 666 -32.26 -10.95 -6.29
CA SER A 666 -30.90 -11.46 -6.11
C SER A 666 -29.85 -10.55 -6.79
N THR A 667 -28.61 -11.01 -6.88
CA THR A 667 -27.49 -10.29 -7.50
C THR A 667 -26.75 -11.19 -8.48
N ILE A 668 -26.18 -10.59 -9.54
CA ILE A 668 -25.27 -11.31 -10.44
C ILE A 668 -23.98 -11.74 -9.75
N SER A 669 -23.62 -11.16 -8.58
CA SER A 669 -22.41 -11.52 -7.82
C SER A 669 -22.42 -12.95 -7.26
N VAL A 670 -23.55 -13.67 -7.34
CA VAL A 670 -23.60 -15.11 -7.02
C VAL A 670 -22.94 -15.97 -8.11
N LEU A 671 -22.64 -15.38 -9.27
CA LEU A 671 -22.02 -16.04 -10.41
C LEU A 671 -20.50 -15.82 -10.43
N PRO A 672 -19.68 -16.82 -10.83
CA PRO A 672 -18.28 -16.61 -11.17
C PRO A 672 -18.07 -15.61 -12.33
N SER A 673 -16.87 -15.04 -12.41
CA SER A 673 -16.51 -13.96 -13.35
C SER A 673 -16.43 -14.39 -14.83
N GLU A 674 -16.29 -15.68 -15.11
CA GLU A 674 -16.06 -16.26 -16.44
C GLU A 674 -17.09 -17.34 -16.76
N ILE A 675 -18.33 -16.93 -17.03
CA ILE A 675 -19.38 -17.86 -17.41
C ILE A 675 -19.73 -17.71 -18.89
N MET A 676 -19.65 -18.82 -19.63
CA MET A 676 -19.96 -18.87 -21.06
C MET A 676 -21.38 -19.36 -21.40
N HIS A 677 -22.19 -19.75 -20.42
CA HIS A 677 -23.55 -20.29 -20.59
C HIS A 677 -24.39 -20.12 -19.31
N GLU A 678 -25.70 -20.30 -19.37
CA GLU A 678 -26.53 -20.24 -18.16
C GLU A 678 -26.18 -21.39 -17.20
N VAL A 679 -25.79 -21.04 -15.96
CA VAL A 679 -25.42 -22.00 -14.91
C VAL A 679 -26.45 -21.95 -13.80
N HIS A 680 -26.98 -23.12 -13.43
CA HIS A 680 -27.91 -23.23 -12.31
C HIS A 680 -27.16 -22.91 -11.00
N ILE A 681 -27.82 -22.28 -10.03
CA ILE A 681 -27.17 -21.92 -8.75
C ILE A 681 -26.55 -23.14 -8.06
N ASP A 682 -27.07 -24.34 -8.34
CA ASP A 682 -26.58 -25.58 -7.77
C ASP A 682 -25.21 -26.03 -8.23
N GLU A 683 -24.84 -25.66 -9.44
CA GLU A 683 -23.56 -26.00 -10.06
C GLU A 683 -22.44 -25.04 -9.64
N ILE A 684 -22.79 -23.94 -8.96
CA ILE A 684 -21.86 -22.91 -8.55
C ILE A 684 -21.23 -23.29 -7.23
N SER A 685 -19.91 -23.55 -7.26
CA SER A 685 -19.14 -23.79 -6.04
C SER A 685 -19.02 -22.52 -5.19
N PRO A 686 -19.22 -22.60 -3.86
CA PRO A 686 -19.04 -21.47 -2.95
C PRO A 686 -17.60 -20.93 -2.95
N ASN A 687 -16.62 -21.71 -3.42
CA ASN A 687 -15.21 -21.32 -3.52
C ASN A 687 -14.97 -20.11 -4.45
N HIS A 688 -15.89 -19.84 -5.37
CA HIS A 688 -15.78 -18.72 -6.30
C HIS A 688 -16.33 -17.39 -5.73
N LEU A 689 -16.98 -17.42 -4.56
CA LEU A 689 -17.65 -16.26 -3.98
C LEU A 689 -16.66 -15.39 -3.21
N ARG A 690 -16.46 -14.16 -3.70
CA ARG A 690 -15.39 -13.26 -3.22
C ARG A 690 -15.78 -12.32 -2.07
N SER A 691 -17.03 -12.33 -1.61
CA SER A 691 -17.51 -11.45 -0.52
C SER A 691 -18.61 -12.10 0.33
N GLY A 692 -18.74 -11.67 1.59
CA GLY A 692 -19.82 -12.13 2.48
C GLY A 692 -21.21 -11.84 1.93
N TYR A 693 -21.39 -10.72 1.23
CA TYR A 693 -22.65 -10.39 0.56
C TYR A 693 -22.99 -11.41 -0.53
N ALA A 694 -22.05 -11.70 -1.44
CA ALA A 694 -22.24 -12.71 -2.49
C ALA A 694 -22.53 -14.10 -1.90
N GLN A 695 -21.81 -14.49 -0.84
CA GLN A 695 -22.05 -15.71 -0.08
C GLN A 695 -23.47 -15.78 0.47
N SER A 696 -23.94 -14.71 1.13
CA SER A 696 -25.30 -14.67 1.70
C SER A 696 -26.40 -14.76 0.64
N LYS A 697 -26.21 -14.11 -0.52
CA LYS A 697 -27.18 -14.17 -1.62
C LYS A 697 -27.16 -15.53 -2.33
N TRP A 698 -26.00 -16.16 -2.45
CA TRP A 698 -25.87 -17.53 -2.99
C TRP A 698 -26.64 -18.54 -2.13
N VAL A 699 -26.47 -18.49 -0.81
CA VAL A 699 -27.22 -19.36 0.12
C VAL A 699 -28.72 -19.10 0.05
N ALA A 700 -29.14 -17.82 0.11
CA ALA A 700 -30.55 -17.47 0.01
C ALA A 700 -31.18 -17.90 -1.33
N GLU A 701 -30.42 -17.79 -2.44
CA GLU A 701 -30.88 -18.22 -3.75
C GLU A 701 -31.00 -19.75 -3.86
N LYS A 702 -30.08 -20.51 -3.24
CA LYS A 702 -30.20 -21.97 -3.10
C LYS A 702 -31.49 -22.38 -2.38
N LEU A 703 -31.86 -21.66 -1.32
CA LEU A 703 -33.09 -21.90 -0.56
C LEU A 703 -34.35 -21.60 -1.41
N ILE A 704 -34.36 -20.50 -2.16
CA ILE A 704 -35.44 -20.17 -3.10
C ILE A 704 -35.51 -21.20 -4.24
N ALA A 705 -34.39 -21.62 -4.80
CA ALA A 705 -34.34 -22.66 -5.84
C ALA A 705 -34.84 -24.01 -5.32
N LYS A 706 -34.52 -24.35 -4.06
CA LYS A 706 -35.06 -25.54 -3.38
C LYS A 706 -36.58 -25.44 -3.19
N ALA A 707 -37.09 -24.30 -2.72
CA ALA A 707 -38.52 -24.04 -2.57
C ALA A 707 -39.25 -24.15 -3.92
N ASN A 708 -38.66 -23.62 -4.98
CA ASN A 708 -39.17 -23.71 -6.34
C ASN A 708 -39.26 -25.17 -6.85
N ARG A 709 -38.25 -26.00 -6.58
CA ARG A 709 -38.29 -27.45 -6.89
C ARG A 709 -39.39 -28.21 -6.15
N LEU A 710 -39.82 -27.72 -5.00
CA LEU A 710 -40.97 -28.24 -4.26
C LEU A 710 -42.32 -27.77 -4.84
N GLY A 711 -42.32 -27.06 -5.97
CA GLY A 711 -43.52 -26.58 -6.66
C GLY A 711 -44.02 -25.22 -6.17
N LEU A 712 -43.26 -24.51 -5.32
CA LEU A 712 -43.68 -23.21 -4.81
C LEU A 712 -43.51 -22.10 -5.87
N PRO A 713 -44.46 -21.16 -5.99
CA PRO A 713 -44.47 -20.15 -7.04
C PRO A 713 -43.42 -19.03 -6.80
N MET A 714 -42.14 -19.34 -7.01
CA MET A 714 -41.03 -18.41 -6.75
C MET A 714 -40.24 -18.10 -8.02
N SER A 715 -39.83 -16.84 -8.16
CA SER A 715 -39.02 -16.34 -9.28
C SER A 715 -37.83 -15.54 -8.77
N ILE A 716 -36.68 -15.64 -9.43
CA ILE A 716 -35.41 -15.00 -9.02
C ILE A 716 -35.04 -13.92 -10.03
N TYR A 717 -34.68 -12.72 -9.55
CA TYR A 717 -34.22 -11.60 -10.37
C TYR A 717 -32.81 -11.21 -9.97
N ARG A 718 -31.79 -11.66 -10.70
CA ARG A 718 -30.38 -11.32 -10.45
C ARG A 718 -30.09 -9.94 -11.02
N LEU A 719 -29.93 -8.95 -10.15
CA LEU A 719 -29.60 -7.59 -10.55
C LEU A 719 -28.09 -7.41 -10.78
N GLY A 720 -27.73 -6.62 -11.80
CA GLY A 720 -26.36 -6.14 -12.01
C GLY A 720 -25.99 -4.97 -11.08
N SER A 721 -24.97 -4.20 -11.45
CA SER A 721 -24.71 -2.91 -10.80
C SER A 721 -25.90 -1.98 -11.07
N ILE A 722 -26.49 -1.39 -10.02
CA ILE A 722 -27.64 -0.49 -10.15
C ILE A 722 -27.19 0.96 -9.98
N TRP A 723 -27.50 1.79 -10.96
CA TRP A 723 -27.08 3.20 -11.04
C TRP A 723 -28.23 4.17 -10.81
N GLY A 724 -27.97 5.46 -11.01
CA GLY A 724 -28.97 6.53 -10.88
C GLY A 724 -30.22 6.32 -11.75
N SER A 725 -31.32 6.94 -11.35
CA SER A 725 -32.56 6.97 -12.14
C SER A 725 -32.36 7.68 -13.48
N THR A 726 -32.96 7.19 -14.57
CA THR A 726 -32.94 7.92 -15.85
C THR A 726 -33.74 9.21 -15.84
N GLU A 727 -34.71 9.33 -14.94
CA GLU A 727 -35.61 10.47 -14.85
C GLU A 727 -35.01 11.58 -13.97
N THR A 728 -34.50 11.21 -12.78
CA THR A 728 -34.09 12.17 -11.74
C THR A 728 -32.59 12.18 -11.45
N GLY A 729 -31.84 11.18 -11.92
CA GLY A 729 -30.44 10.98 -11.52
C GLY A 729 -30.27 10.41 -10.11
N ALA A 730 -31.36 10.23 -9.34
CA ALA A 730 -31.31 9.77 -7.96
C ALA A 730 -30.60 8.42 -7.81
N CYS A 731 -29.59 8.35 -6.94
CA CYS A 731 -28.71 7.20 -6.78
C CYS A 731 -28.42 6.84 -5.32
N ASN A 732 -27.89 5.64 -5.08
CA ASN A 732 -27.48 5.21 -3.75
C ASN A 732 -26.23 5.96 -3.28
N GLN A 733 -26.38 6.80 -2.26
CA GLN A 733 -25.29 7.59 -1.69
C GLN A 733 -24.14 6.77 -1.08
N HIS A 734 -24.36 5.46 -0.84
CA HIS A 734 -23.35 4.55 -0.30
C HIS A 734 -22.80 3.58 -1.36
N ASP A 735 -23.24 3.69 -2.63
CA ASP A 735 -22.71 2.86 -3.71
C ASP A 735 -21.31 3.30 -4.11
N ILE A 736 -20.49 2.33 -4.46
CA ILE A 736 -19.09 2.46 -4.79
C ILE A 736 -18.78 3.38 -5.97
N ASN A 737 -19.61 3.34 -7.01
CA ASN A 737 -19.43 4.17 -8.21
C ASN A 737 -19.92 5.58 -7.91
N THR A 738 -21.01 5.69 -7.15
CA THR A 738 -21.50 6.99 -6.66
C THR A 738 -20.43 7.70 -5.82
N LEU A 739 -19.80 6.97 -4.90
CA LEU A 739 -18.73 7.46 -4.05
C LEU A 739 -17.46 7.79 -4.84
N LEU A 740 -17.10 7.01 -5.88
CA LEU A 740 -16.01 7.34 -6.81
C LEU A 740 -16.24 8.69 -7.48
N LEU A 741 -17.41 8.87 -8.10
CA LEU A 741 -17.75 10.08 -8.83
C LEU A 741 -17.85 11.28 -7.88
N ALA A 742 -18.44 11.11 -6.70
CA ALA A 742 -18.46 12.11 -5.65
C ALA A 742 -17.04 12.51 -5.21
N GLY A 743 -16.14 11.55 -5.00
CA GLY A 743 -14.75 11.80 -4.66
C GLY A 743 -14.01 12.58 -5.75
N ILE A 744 -14.23 12.24 -7.02
CA ILE A 744 -13.64 12.95 -8.16
C ILE A 744 -14.13 14.40 -8.24
N MET A 745 -15.45 14.60 -8.17
CA MET A 745 -16.02 15.95 -8.19
C MET A 745 -15.58 16.77 -6.96
N LYS A 746 -15.48 16.17 -5.78
CA LYS A 746 -15.05 16.85 -4.55
C LYS A 746 -13.58 17.28 -4.61
N THR A 747 -12.72 16.39 -5.07
CA THR A 747 -11.27 16.62 -5.13
C THR A 747 -10.83 17.48 -6.31
N GLY A 748 -11.69 17.64 -7.32
CA GLY A 748 -11.38 18.34 -8.56
C GLY A 748 -10.31 17.60 -9.39
N CYS A 749 -10.11 16.31 -9.13
CA CYS A 749 -9.15 15.51 -9.87
C CYS A 749 -9.58 14.04 -9.96
N TYR A 750 -9.05 13.32 -10.94
CA TYR A 750 -9.31 11.90 -11.14
C TYR A 750 -8.01 11.14 -11.44
N PRO A 751 -7.92 9.85 -11.07
CA PRO A 751 -6.71 9.07 -11.25
C PRO A 751 -6.55 8.61 -12.70
N THR A 752 -5.35 8.78 -13.27
CA THR A 752 -5.00 8.35 -14.64
C THR A 752 -5.21 6.85 -14.88
N THR A 753 -5.09 6.02 -13.85
CA THR A 753 -5.35 4.57 -13.93
C THR A 753 -6.80 4.21 -14.25
N ALA A 754 -7.74 5.15 -14.09
CA ALA A 754 -9.16 4.91 -14.34
C ALA A 754 -9.54 4.94 -15.84
N PHE A 755 -8.67 5.43 -16.73
CA PHE A 755 -8.98 5.55 -18.17
C PHE A 755 -9.24 4.22 -18.89
N HIS A 756 -8.71 3.11 -18.38
CA HIS A 756 -8.89 1.79 -19.00
C HIS A 756 -10.18 1.08 -18.54
N ILE A 757 -10.99 1.72 -17.71
CA ILE A 757 -12.19 1.11 -17.13
C ILE A 757 -13.39 1.44 -17.99
N LYS A 758 -14.23 0.42 -18.22
CA LYS A 758 -15.61 0.61 -18.68
C LYS A 758 -16.54 0.35 -17.50
N LEU A 759 -17.35 1.33 -17.15
CA LEU A 759 -18.38 1.17 -16.13
C LEU A 759 -19.64 0.61 -16.79
N ASN A 760 -20.27 -0.38 -16.17
CA ASN A 760 -21.52 -0.94 -16.65
C ASN A 760 -22.54 -1.08 -15.51
N GLY A 761 -23.79 -0.70 -15.78
CA GLY A 761 -24.87 -0.75 -14.80
C GLY A 761 -26.23 -0.44 -15.40
N VAL A 762 -27.27 -0.79 -14.64
CA VAL A 762 -28.68 -0.62 -15.02
C VAL A 762 -29.26 0.52 -14.19
N PRO A 763 -29.92 1.52 -14.80
CA PRO A 763 -30.62 2.57 -14.05
C PRO A 763 -31.68 2.00 -13.11
N ALA A 764 -31.78 2.53 -11.88
CA ALA A 764 -32.64 1.96 -10.83
C ALA A 764 -34.13 1.86 -11.21
N ASN A 765 -34.68 2.88 -11.88
CA ASN A 765 -36.07 2.88 -12.34
C ASN A 765 -36.30 1.82 -13.43
N LEU A 766 -35.36 1.63 -14.35
CA LEU A 766 -35.47 0.61 -15.40
C LEU A 766 -35.31 -0.81 -14.85
N ALA A 767 -34.45 -1.01 -13.84
CA ALA A 767 -34.34 -2.28 -13.13
C ALA A 767 -35.65 -2.64 -12.41
N ALA A 768 -36.26 -1.68 -11.72
CA ALA A 768 -37.57 -1.85 -11.08
C ALA A 768 -38.68 -2.16 -12.10
N GLN A 769 -38.76 -1.40 -13.20
CA GLN A 769 -39.69 -1.64 -14.32
C GLN A 769 -39.54 -3.03 -14.90
N SER A 770 -38.30 -3.50 -15.06
CA SER A 770 -38.00 -4.83 -15.58
C SER A 770 -38.52 -5.92 -14.65
N VAL A 771 -38.24 -5.82 -13.35
CA VAL A 771 -38.73 -6.78 -12.35
C VAL A 771 -40.26 -6.80 -12.34
N VAL A 772 -40.92 -5.64 -12.27
CA VAL A 772 -42.39 -5.56 -12.24
C VAL A 772 -43.02 -6.10 -13.52
N SER A 773 -42.45 -5.78 -14.69
CA SER A 773 -42.94 -6.26 -15.98
C SER A 773 -42.79 -7.77 -16.11
N LEU A 774 -41.60 -8.30 -15.80
CA LEU A 774 -41.31 -9.75 -15.85
C LEU A 774 -42.19 -10.55 -14.86
N SER A 775 -42.48 -9.98 -13.68
CA SER A 775 -43.35 -10.60 -12.68
C SER A 775 -44.80 -10.78 -13.13
N ARG A 776 -45.17 -10.24 -14.29
CA ARG A 776 -46.54 -10.24 -14.84
C ARG A 776 -46.66 -11.00 -16.18
N ILE A 777 -45.61 -11.67 -16.68
CA ILE A 777 -45.62 -12.35 -17.99
C ILE A 777 -46.21 -13.77 -17.92
N GLU A 778 -47.49 -13.94 -18.23
CA GLU A 778 -48.16 -15.24 -18.28
C GLU A 778 -47.78 -16.13 -19.49
N PRO A 779 -47.93 -17.47 -19.42
CA PRO A 779 -48.47 -18.29 -18.32
C PRO A 779 -47.41 -18.94 -17.40
N ASN A 780 -46.11 -18.84 -17.70
CA ASN A 780 -45.02 -19.53 -16.99
C ASN A 780 -44.10 -18.53 -16.25
N ILE A 781 -44.62 -17.77 -15.28
CA ILE A 781 -43.84 -16.79 -14.48
C ILE A 781 -42.96 -17.48 -13.44
N TYR A 782 -43.52 -18.50 -12.80
CA TYR A 782 -42.91 -19.20 -11.67
C TYR A 782 -41.86 -20.18 -12.17
N GLY A 783 -40.81 -20.39 -11.39
CA GLY A 783 -39.76 -21.32 -11.79
C GLY A 783 -38.53 -20.67 -12.41
N LYS A 784 -38.64 -19.40 -12.80
CA LYS A 784 -37.66 -18.74 -13.67
C LYS A 784 -36.66 -17.88 -12.91
N THR A 785 -35.46 -17.82 -13.47
CA THR A 785 -34.39 -16.91 -13.07
C THR A 785 -34.15 -15.92 -14.19
N TYR A 786 -34.14 -14.63 -13.87
CA TYR A 786 -33.94 -13.54 -14.82
C TYR A 786 -32.69 -12.75 -14.45
N HIS A 787 -31.90 -12.35 -15.44
CA HIS A 787 -30.73 -11.50 -15.22
C HIS A 787 -31.07 -10.09 -15.71
N VAL A 788 -31.22 -9.16 -14.77
CA VAL A 788 -31.50 -7.74 -15.06
C VAL A 788 -30.15 -7.02 -15.09
N ILE A 789 -29.47 -7.16 -16.23
CA ILE A 789 -28.13 -6.64 -16.49
C ILE A 789 -28.12 -5.89 -17.82
N GLN A 790 -27.18 -4.96 -17.95
CA GLN A 790 -26.96 -4.22 -19.19
C GLN A 790 -26.04 -5.04 -20.12
N SER A 791 -26.48 -5.26 -21.37
CA SER A 791 -25.79 -6.13 -22.34
C SER A 791 -24.75 -5.41 -23.22
N ASN A 792 -24.64 -4.08 -23.13
CA ASN A 792 -23.67 -3.30 -23.88
C ASN A 792 -22.25 -3.36 -23.26
N GLU A 793 -21.24 -2.84 -23.97
CA GLU A 793 -19.84 -2.88 -23.52
C GLU A 793 -19.53 -1.99 -22.30
N GLY A 794 -20.53 -1.31 -21.73
CA GLY A 794 -20.35 -0.28 -20.71
C GLY A 794 -19.85 1.04 -21.30
N ILE A 795 -19.83 2.07 -20.45
CA ILE A 795 -19.39 3.42 -20.79
C ILE A 795 -17.90 3.54 -20.42
N PRO A 796 -17.03 3.96 -21.36
CA PRO A 796 -15.65 4.29 -21.03
C PRO A 796 -15.63 5.36 -19.94
N PHE A 797 -14.80 5.16 -18.92
CA PHE A 797 -14.67 6.11 -17.82
C PHE A 797 -14.33 7.52 -18.30
N GLN A 798 -13.56 7.62 -19.39
CA GLN A 798 -13.24 8.88 -20.04
C GLN A 798 -14.48 9.69 -20.44
N ASN A 799 -15.52 9.06 -21.00
CA ASN A 799 -16.74 9.77 -21.41
C ASN A 799 -17.45 10.39 -20.19
N ILE A 800 -17.40 9.72 -19.03
CA ILE A 800 -17.97 10.25 -17.79
C ILE A 800 -17.17 11.47 -17.32
N ILE A 801 -15.84 11.42 -17.39
CA ILE A 801 -14.96 12.56 -17.08
C ILE A 801 -15.22 13.75 -18.02
N GLU A 802 -15.32 13.50 -19.32
CA GLU A 802 -15.65 14.53 -20.32
C GLU A 802 -17.01 15.16 -20.04
N THR A 803 -18.00 14.35 -19.65
CA THR A 803 -19.33 14.87 -19.24
C THR A 803 -19.24 15.73 -17.98
N ILE A 804 -18.45 15.32 -16.97
CA ILE A 804 -18.22 16.14 -15.77
C ILE A 804 -17.58 17.49 -16.14
N GLN A 805 -16.59 17.48 -17.04
CA GLN A 805 -15.93 18.70 -17.51
C GLN A 805 -16.91 19.61 -18.28
N ASN A 806 -17.79 19.03 -19.10
CA ASN A 806 -18.86 19.76 -19.80
C ASN A 806 -19.91 20.38 -18.85
N CYS A 807 -20.04 19.87 -17.61
CA CYS A 807 -20.83 20.51 -16.56
C CYS A 807 -20.19 21.79 -15.99
N GLY A 808 -18.98 22.16 -16.42
CA GLY A 808 -18.22 23.29 -15.87
C GLY A 808 -17.38 22.93 -14.64
N ILE A 809 -17.21 21.64 -14.32
CA ILE A 809 -16.33 21.18 -13.23
C ILE A 809 -14.93 20.92 -13.80
N THR A 810 -13.98 21.79 -13.45
CA THR A 810 -12.58 21.60 -13.87
C THR A 810 -11.97 20.41 -13.14
N LEU A 811 -11.58 19.39 -13.90
CA LEU A 811 -10.93 18.19 -13.38
C LEU A 811 -9.47 18.08 -13.86
N ALA A 812 -8.55 17.86 -12.93
CA ALA A 812 -7.15 17.54 -13.23
C ALA A 812 -6.91 16.02 -13.23
N SER A 813 -6.16 15.52 -14.22
CA SER A 813 -5.68 14.13 -14.18
C SER A 813 -4.46 14.03 -13.26
N VAL A 814 -4.46 13.09 -12.32
CA VAL A 814 -3.40 12.90 -11.31
C VAL A 814 -3.05 11.43 -11.17
N SER A 815 -1.95 11.09 -10.51
CA SER A 815 -1.69 9.69 -10.14
C SER A 815 -2.72 9.18 -9.12
N TYR A 816 -2.85 7.86 -9.02
CA TYR A 816 -3.76 7.25 -8.04
C TYR A 816 -3.45 7.67 -6.59
N ASP A 817 -2.16 7.67 -6.23
CA ASP A 817 -1.72 8.04 -4.88
C ASP A 817 -1.96 9.53 -4.59
N GLU A 818 -1.79 10.41 -5.58
CA GLU A 818 -2.14 11.83 -5.46
C GLU A 818 -3.64 12.05 -5.28
N TRP A 819 -4.47 11.39 -6.08
CA TRP A 819 -5.93 11.44 -5.92
C TRP A 819 -6.34 10.96 -4.52
N LYS A 820 -5.74 9.87 -4.05
CA LYS A 820 -5.97 9.30 -2.72
C LYS A 820 -5.53 10.25 -1.60
N VAL A 821 -4.37 10.88 -1.68
CA VAL A 821 -3.91 11.86 -0.68
C VAL A 821 -4.86 13.06 -0.64
N LYS A 822 -5.30 13.57 -1.81
CA LYS A 822 -6.28 14.66 -1.88
C LYS A 822 -7.62 14.26 -1.26
N LEU A 823 -8.11 13.07 -1.58
CA LEU A 823 -9.31 12.50 -1.00
C LEU A 823 -9.19 12.39 0.54
N ILE A 824 -8.06 11.93 1.07
CA ILE A 824 -7.78 11.85 2.52
C ILE A 824 -7.79 13.24 3.14
N SER A 825 -7.04 14.17 2.58
CA SER A 825 -6.90 15.53 3.13
C SER A 825 -8.25 16.26 3.22
N GLN A 826 -9.14 16.06 2.25
CA GLN A 826 -10.43 16.72 2.16
C GLN A 826 -11.56 15.98 2.91
N SER A 827 -11.34 14.73 3.34
CA SER A 827 -12.32 13.93 4.09
C SER A 827 -12.50 14.37 5.56
N THR A 828 -11.61 15.22 6.08
CA THR A 828 -11.50 15.59 7.51
C THR A 828 -12.63 16.44 8.08
N THR A 829 -13.73 16.66 7.35
CA THR A 829 -14.83 17.54 7.81
C THR A 829 -16.27 16.99 7.71
N LYS A 830 -16.58 15.88 7.02
CA LYS A 830 -17.93 15.25 7.04
C LYS A 830 -17.90 13.74 6.71
N ARG A 831 -18.77 12.96 7.39
CA ARG A 831 -18.86 11.48 7.45
C ARG A 831 -19.05 10.66 6.15
N PRO A 832 -19.52 11.17 4.98
CA PRO A 832 -19.69 10.29 3.80
C PRO A 832 -18.38 9.88 3.11
N PHE A 833 -17.28 10.60 3.33
CA PHE A 833 -16.03 10.43 2.58
C PHE A 833 -15.01 9.48 3.24
N GLU A 834 -15.21 9.11 4.51
CA GLU A 834 -14.34 8.14 5.21
C GLU A 834 -14.48 6.73 4.62
N SER A 835 -15.69 6.30 4.25
CA SER A 835 -15.95 5.01 3.59
C SER A 835 -15.32 4.90 2.20
N ILE A 836 -15.07 6.04 1.53
CA ILE A 836 -14.45 6.12 0.20
C ILE A 836 -12.95 5.81 0.29
N LEU A 837 -12.29 6.26 1.37
CA LEU A 837 -10.87 6.02 1.59
C LEU A 837 -10.55 4.54 1.68
N GLU A 838 -11.39 3.77 2.35
CA GLU A 838 -11.21 2.33 2.54
C GLU A 838 -11.32 1.55 1.23
N PHE A 839 -12.26 1.92 0.36
CA PHE A 839 -12.42 1.23 -0.93
C PHE A 839 -11.35 1.62 -1.94
N PHE A 840 -10.97 2.90 -1.96
CA PHE A 840 -9.97 3.46 -2.87
C PHE A 840 -8.57 3.58 -2.22
N THR A 841 -8.20 2.67 -1.31
CA THR A 841 -6.83 2.57 -0.80
C THR A 841 -5.99 1.47 -1.47
N ASN A 842 -6.61 0.53 -2.20
CA ASN A 842 -5.98 -0.68 -2.78
C ASN A 842 -6.00 -0.74 -4.33
N ASN A 843 -6.11 0.41 -5.00
CA ASN A 843 -6.24 0.53 -6.47
C ASN A 843 -7.33 -0.39 -7.06
N PRO A 844 -8.61 -0.17 -6.73
CA PRO A 844 -9.70 -1.06 -7.13
C PRO A 844 -9.98 -1.05 -8.64
N PHE A 845 -9.33 -0.15 -9.38
CA PHE A 845 -9.45 0.02 -10.81
C PHE A 845 -9.06 -1.23 -11.61
N GLU A 846 -8.18 -2.09 -11.08
CA GLU A 846 -7.88 -3.42 -11.66
C GLU A 846 -9.00 -4.46 -11.43
N ARG A 847 -9.88 -4.24 -10.44
CA ARG A 847 -10.94 -5.17 -10.03
C ARG A 847 -12.35 -4.74 -10.47
N MET A 848 -12.49 -3.54 -11.04
CA MET A 848 -13.78 -2.96 -11.45
C MET A 848 -14.33 -3.52 -12.78
N SER A 849 -13.71 -4.55 -13.35
CA SER A 849 -14.22 -5.27 -14.51
C SER A 849 -15.47 -6.08 -14.16
N SER A 850 -16.60 -5.75 -14.78
CA SER A 850 -17.83 -6.54 -14.63
C SER A 850 -17.67 -7.93 -15.27
N PRO A 851 -18.17 -9.01 -14.64
CA PRO A 851 -18.31 -10.30 -15.32
C PRO A 851 -19.03 -10.14 -16.66
N LYS A 852 -18.53 -10.77 -17.71
CA LYS A 852 -19.21 -10.86 -19.00
C LYS A 852 -19.89 -12.23 -19.11
N PRO A 853 -21.20 -12.36 -18.84
CA PRO A 853 -21.92 -13.54 -19.30
C PRO A 853 -22.01 -13.48 -20.83
N SER A 854 -21.51 -14.49 -21.54
CA SER A 854 -21.72 -14.58 -22.98
C SER A 854 -23.19 -14.95 -23.28
N SER A 855 -23.74 -14.30 -24.30
CA SER A 855 -25.14 -13.92 -24.41
C SER A 855 -25.96 -14.77 -25.38
N ASN A 856 -25.70 -16.07 -25.51
CA ASN A 856 -26.31 -16.80 -26.64
C ASN A 856 -27.69 -17.41 -26.36
N ASN A 857 -28.15 -17.52 -25.10
CA ASN A 857 -29.42 -18.24 -24.80
C ASN A 857 -30.36 -17.60 -23.76
N ILE A 858 -30.10 -16.39 -23.24
CA ILE A 858 -30.97 -15.72 -22.24
C ILE A 858 -31.73 -14.57 -22.93
N PRO A 859 -33.05 -14.40 -22.73
CA PRO A 859 -33.78 -13.22 -23.20
C PRO A 859 -33.17 -11.96 -22.57
N GLN A 860 -32.38 -11.21 -23.35
CA GLN A 860 -31.74 -10.00 -22.86
C GLN A 860 -32.72 -8.84 -22.89
N LEU A 861 -32.94 -8.21 -21.74
CA LEU A 861 -33.57 -6.90 -21.67
C LEU A 861 -32.63 -5.89 -22.32
N THR A 862 -33.09 -5.24 -23.38
CA THR A 862 -32.37 -4.13 -24.01
C THR A 862 -32.77 -2.85 -23.31
N PHE A 863 -31.83 -2.27 -22.58
CA PHE A 863 -32.01 -0.92 -22.02
C PHE A 863 -31.57 0.12 -23.06
N PRO A 864 -32.15 1.33 -23.04
CA PRO A 864 -31.67 2.43 -23.86
C PRO A 864 -30.16 2.64 -23.68
N SER A 865 -29.48 3.07 -24.75
CA SER A 865 -28.09 3.50 -24.65
C SER A 865 -27.98 4.60 -23.62
N ILE A 866 -26.99 4.48 -22.73
CA ILE A 866 -26.73 5.51 -21.73
C ILE A 866 -26.12 6.71 -22.47
N ASP A 867 -26.87 7.81 -22.54
CA ASP A 867 -26.48 9.04 -23.23
C ASP A 867 -25.90 10.08 -22.26
N ASP A 868 -25.31 11.14 -22.81
CA ASP A 868 -24.72 12.21 -22.00
C ASP A 868 -25.78 12.90 -21.14
N VAL A 869 -27.04 12.98 -21.61
CA VAL A 869 -28.15 13.60 -20.86
C VAL A 869 -28.44 12.83 -19.56
N TYR A 870 -28.44 11.51 -19.62
CA TYR A 870 -28.54 10.66 -18.43
C TYR A 870 -27.37 10.89 -17.48
N ILE A 871 -26.13 10.85 -17.99
CA ILE A 871 -24.92 11.02 -17.17
C ILE A 871 -24.96 12.38 -16.46
N MET A 872 -25.33 13.45 -17.17
CA MET A 872 -25.51 14.79 -16.63
C MET A 872 -26.50 14.83 -15.47
N ARG A 873 -27.68 14.18 -15.60
CA ARG A 873 -28.67 14.12 -14.50
C ARG A 873 -28.12 13.39 -13.28
N TRP A 874 -27.45 12.25 -13.50
CA TRP A 874 -26.84 11.47 -12.43
C TRP A 874 -25.77 12.27 -11.69
N LEU A 875 -24.86 12.91 -12.42
CA LEU A 875 -23.82 13.77 -11.83
C LEU A 875 -24.40 14.97 -11.08
N THR A 876 -25.45 15.60 -11.63
CA THR A 876 -26.15 16.72 -10.98
C THR A 876 -26.76 16.29 -9.65
N PHE A 877 -27.38 15.11 -9.59
CA PHE A 877 -27.93 14.58 -8.34
C PHE A 877 -26.83 14.34 -7.30
N ILE A 878 -25.72 13.72 -7.69
CA ILE A 878 -24.57 13.47 -6.80
C ILE A 878 -24.00 14.80 -6.29
N LEU A 879 -23.83 15.78 -7.16
CA LEU A 879 -23.28 17.08 -6.80
C LEU A 879 -24.14 17.76 -5.73
N ASN A 880 -25.46 17.83 -5.96
CA ASN A 880 -26.39 18.57 -5.12
C ASN A 880 -26.71 17.89 -3.77
N ASN A 881 -26.67 16.57 -3.70
CA ASN A 881 -27.16 15.83 -2.52
C ASN A 881 -26.08 15.05 -1.76
N ILE A 882 -24.88 14.86 -2.35
CA ILE A 882 -23.81 14.05 -1.76
C ILE A 882 -22.52 14.87 -1.59
N VAL A 883 -22.17 15.71 -2.57
CA VAL A 883 -20.91 16.48 -2.58
C VAL A 883 -21.01 17.79 -1.81
N HIS A 884 -22.08 18.57 -2.07
CA HIS A 884 -22.42 19.79 -1.32
C HIS A 884 -23.06 19.44 0.03
#